data_AF-A0A674PR31-F1
#
_entry.id   AF-A0A674PR31-F1
#
_cell.length_a   1.000
_cell.length_b   1.000
_cell.length_c   1.000
_cell.angle_alpha   90.00
_cell.angle_beta   90.00
_cell.angle_gamma   90.00
#
_symmetry.space_group_name_H-M   'P 1'
#
loop_
_entity.id
_entity.type
_entity.pdbx_description
1 polymer ?
#
loop_
_entity_poly.entity_id
_entity_poly.type
_entity_poly.pdbx_seq_one_letter_code
_entity_poly.pdbx_strand_id
1 'polypeptide(L)'
;MDMQPKTEAKGLRGVKTKTHQRTDCTQKQKFRNTLQQWLVKPSRKTNRGEMRDTQEDPDMPDACDLQSTSDQFMDYQKSALSDSDEDTQPLTPQDLDECSPVAKCSKEQDREANPISSGASAKKTTKITDFFPGSTSRRLPVKRSRAEKENTDMETNQDGQANVKWMGTPINELKRLPECGGPLPPLKDIRGMHTVMIRTDLLRKGKVPVPYPAVFEDTWDDVHVKMPCSSSNLFPVEDKVYRQNMSRWELVNDALNEDFTSLSDLQNAILKYNASNAKKWDFSALRVYCTQVLEPDAAESLFDSLLPDMVQLALRASELCTKAMPLLKAGMTHSITMSQEQVACLLANAFFCTFPRRNSRSKEYWNYPDINFVRLFESSSSRKIEKLKTIMCYFESITERMPTGLVTFTRKRLGKPPDWKSSQIRLTKLHITCEGTIEDDGYGMLQVDFANQFVGGGVTSSGLVQEEIRFLINPELIASRLFTEALDDNDCLIITGTEQYSKYTGYAQTYQWSGRHHDATPRDAWQRRCTEIVAIDALQFRNFLEQFHPCKINRELNKAYCGFARPEVQKEELAAVATGNWGCGVFGGDTRLKALLQMLAAAEAGRDVAYFTFGDSQLMTDVHNIHSFLTLNNITVGEVYGLLQQYYSSVCKSCHSRRPDVSLYSFIYRQVRSLPGAR
;
A
#
# COMPACT_ATOMS: atom_id res chain seq x y z
N MET A 1 70.02 16.57 14.39
CA MET A 1 69.74 17.81 13.63
C MET A 1 68.23 18.03 13.73
N ASP A 2 67.67 18.59 14.80
CA ASP A 2 68.03 19.79 15.59
C ASP A 2 67.71 21.11 14.85
N MET A 3 67.05 22.11 15.45
CA MET A 3 66.22 22.08 16.67
C MET A 3 65.19 23.23 16.72
N GLN A 4 64.19 23.02 17.57
CA GLN A 4 63.11 23.85 18.15
C GLN A 4 63.16 25.42 18.22
N PRO A 5 62.04 26.08 18.64
CA PRO A 5 61.72 27.48 18.29
C PRO A 5 61.91 28.52 19.43
N LYS A 6 61.54 29.78 19.14
CA LYS A 6 61.41 30.97 20.03
C LYS A 6 60.70 32.11 19.26
N THR A 7 59.97 33.08 19.83
CA THR A 7 59.31 33.23 21.15
C THR A 7 58.17 34.26 21.05
N GLU A 8 57.41 34.43 22.14
CA GLU A 8 56.35 35.43 22.34
C GLU A 8 56.80 36.91 22.16
N ALA A 9 55.86 37.83 21.85
CA ALA A 9 55.33 38.84 22.81
C ALA A 9 54.83 40.18 22.19
N LYS A 10 53.65 40.63 22.67
CA LYS A 10 53.18 42.04 22.90
C LYS A 10 53.25 43.11 21.79
N GLY A 11 52.16 43.87 21.58
CA GLY A 11 52.32 45.21 20.94
C GLY A 11 51.16 46.12 20.51
N LEU A 12 50.08 46.31 21.28
CA LEU A 12 49.29 47.58 21.38
C LEU A 12 48.68 48.31 20.13
N ARG A 13 47.34 48.49 20.20
CA ARG A 13 46.54 49.69 19.83
C ARG A 13 46.39 50.12 18.35
N GLY A 14 45.16 49.98 17.83
CA GLY A 14 44.63 50.66 16.63
C GLY A 14 43.13 50.92 16.77
N VAL A 15 42.73 52.20 16.75
CA VAL A 15 41.40 52.74 17.14
C VAL A 15 40.23 52.29 16.25
N LYS A 16 39.02 52.29 16.80
CA LYS A 16 37.74 51.98 16.12
C LYS A 16 37.41 52.94 14.97
N THR A 17 36.74 52.42 13.94
CA THR A 17 35.70 53.17 13.20
C THR A 17 34.54 52.24 12.87
N LYS A 18 33.30 52.70 13.10
CA LYS A 18 32.08 52.09 12.56
C LYS A 18 31.54 53.02 11.48
N THR A 19 31.19 52.46 10.33
CA THR A 19 30.35 53.16 9.35
C THR A 19 29.40 52.14 8.73
N HIS A 20 28.10 52.44 8.73
CA HIS A 20 27.11 51.61 8.04
C HIS A 20 27.01 52.02 6.57
N GLN A 21 26.85 51.05 5.68
CA GLN A 21 26.14 51.25 4.42
C GLN A 21 25.40 49.95 4.04
N ARG A 22 24.10 50.11 3.71
CA ARG A 22 23.29 49.12 3.00
C ARG A 22 23.38 49.46 1.51
N THR A 23 23.48 48.45 0.65
CA THR A 23 22.64 48.32 -0.55
C THR A 23 22.71 46.89 -1.08
N ASP A 24 21.66 46.47 -1.77
CA ASP A 24 21.38 45.10 -2.16
C ASP A 24 22.02 44.71 -3.51
N CYS A 25 22.19 43.41 -3.73
CA CYS A 25 21.95 42.82 -5.05
C CYS A 25 21.55 41.35 -4.90
N THR A 26 20.27 41.04 -5.16
CA THR A 26 19.72 39.69 -5.11
C THR A 26 20.06 38.91 -6.38
N GLN A 27 21.07 38.05 -6.33
CA GLN A 27 21.21 36.99 -7.33
C GLN A 27 20.11 35.94 -7.09
N LYS A 28 18.99 36.04 -7.80
CA LYS A 28 18.03 34.94 -7.93
C LYS A 28 18.74 33.74 -8.55
N GLN A 29 19.13 32.78 -7.72
CA GLN A 29 19.68 31.51 -8.16
C GLN A 29 18.53 30.73 -8.83
N LYS A 30 18.44 30.78 -10.17
CA LYS A 30 17.47 29.97 -10.92
C LYS A 30 17.79 28.50 -10.66
N PHE A 31 16.99 27.85 -9.80
CA PHE A 31 17.04 26.42 -9.60
C PHE A 31 16.83 25.74 -10.95
N ARG A 32 17.77 24.88 -11.33
CA ARG A 32 17.64 24.06 -12.54
C ARG A 32 16.82 22.84 -12.17
N ASN A 33 15.72 22.65 -12.89
CA ASN A 33 14.91 21.43 -12.90
C ASN A 33 15.79 20.18 -12.71
N THR A 34 15.48 19.37 -11.70
CA THR A 34 16.32 18.25 -11.27
C THR A 34 16.21 17.07 -12.24
N LEU A 35 15.01 16.81 -12.76
CA LEU A 35 14.74 15.76 -13.75
C LEU A 35 15.56 15.93 -15.05
N GLN A 36 15.84 17.16 -15.48
CA GLN A 36 16.69 17.43 -16.66
C GLN A 36 18.10 16.81 -16.58
N GLN A 37 18.59 16.49 -15.38
CA GLN A 37 19.89 15.83 -15.19
C GLN A 37 19.86 14.33 -15.56
N TRP A 38 18.68 13.71 -15.55
CA TRP A 38 18.46 12.29 -15.84
C TRP A 38 18.01 12.04 -17.30
N LEU A 39 17.66 13.08 -18.06
CA LEU A 39 17.18 12.97 -19.45
C LEU A 39 18.27 12.49 -20.42
N VAL A 40 18.13 11.26 -20.92
CA VAL A 40 18.92 10.73 -22.04
C VAL A 40 18.49 11.42 -23.33
N LYS A 41 19.20 12.48 -23.72
CA LYS A 41 18.90 13.22 -24.96
C LYS A 41 19.03 12.29 -26.19
N PRO A 42 18.02 12.21 -27.08
CA PRO A 42 18.11 11.41 -28.29
C PRO A 42 19.19 11.97 -29.23
N SER A 43 19.92 11.07 -29.89
CA SER A 43 20.97 11.45 -30.84
C SER A 43 20.38 12.10 -32.09
N ARG A 44 20.51 13.43 -32.20
CA ARG A 44 20.16 14.17 -33.41
C ARG A 44 21.10 13.78 -34.55
N LYS A 45 20.63 12.92 -35.45
CA LYS A 45 21.26 12.73 -36.77
C LYS A 45 21.17 14.04 -37.56
N THR A 46 22.31 14.61 -37.89
CA THR A 46 22.40 15.80 -38.74
C THR A 46 22.25 15.42 -40.21
N ASN A 47 21.04 15.59 -40.77
CA ASN A 47 20.89 15.69 -42.22
C ASN A 47 21.09 17.16 -42.63
N ARG A 48 22.02 17.42 -43.54
CA ARG A 48 22.02 18.67 -44.32
C ARG A 48 20.92 18.57 -45.37
N GLY A 49 20.16 19.65 -45.53
CA GLY A 49 19.23 19.92 -46.61
C GLY A 49 19.31 21.41 -46.92
N GLU A 50 19.16 21.80 -48.18
CA GLU A 50 19.62 23.11 -48.67
C GLU A 50 18.56 24.21 -48.59
N MET A 51 19.02 25.45 -48.74
CA MET A 51 18.23 26.68 -48.62
C MET A 51 17.18 26.81 -49.73
N ARG A 52 16.10 27.52 -49.42
CA ARG A 52 15.56 28.56 -50.31
C ARG A 52 14.80 29.60 -49.52
N ASP A 53 15.19 30.86 -49.68
CA ASP A 53 14.52 32.01 -49.12
C ASP A 53 13.32 32.41 -50.00
N THR A 54 12.25 32.89 -49.36
CA THR A 54 11.37 33.92 -49.91
C THR A 54 10.95 34.82 -48.75
N GLN A 55 11.03 36.13 -48.98
CA GLN A 55 10.85 37.19 -48.00
C GLN A 55 9.88 38.21 -48.61
N GLU A 56 8.88 38.66 -47.86
CA GLU A 56 8.36 40.04 -47.87
C GLU A 56 7.32 40.23 -46.75
N ASP A 57 7.21 41.46 -46.27
CA ASP A 57 6.43 41.86 -45.09
C ASP A 57 5.02 42.38 -45.48
N PRO A 58 4.45 43.45 -44.88
CA PRO A 58 3.41 43.30 -43.86
C PRO A 58 2.09 43.98 -44.22
N ASP A 59 1.09 43.91 -43.33
CA ASP A 59 0.22 45.07 -43.08
C ASP A 59 -0.46 45.03 -41.70
N MET A 60 -0.70 46.22 -41.15
CA MET A 60 -1.43 46.50 -39.89
C MET A 60 -2.13 47.86 -40.05
N PRO A 61 -3.32 48.05 -39.46
CA PRO A 61 -3.45 49.24 -38.63
C PRO A 61 -4.33 49.09 -37.36
N ASP A 62 -3.87 49.76 -36.30
CA ASP A 62 -4.60 50.57 -35.34
C ASP A 62 -5.91 50.07 -34.68
N ALA A 63 -5.73 49.60 -33.44
CA ALA A 63 -6.19 50.27 -32.21
C ALA A 63 -7.56 50.99 -32.14
N CYS A 64 -8.32 50.64 -31.11
CA CYS A 64 -9.18 51.56 -30.34
C CYS A 64 -9.19 51.14 -28.86
N ASP A 65 -9.04 52.10 -27.95
CA ASP A 65 -9.22 51.91 -26.50
C ASP A 65 -10.71 51.70 -26.14
N LEU A 66 -10.98 51.08 -24.97
CA LEU A 66 -11.76 51.72 -23.88
C LEU A 66 -11.89 50.86 -22.60
N GLN A 67 -11.29 51.39 -21.52
CA GLN A 67 -11.79 51.44 -20.13
C GLN A 67 -12.55 50.24 -19.50
N SER A 68 -11.83 49.51 -18.65
CA SER A 68 -12.11 49.32 -17.21
C SER A 68 -13.51 49.72 -16.67
N THR A 69 -14.20 48.74 -16.06
CA THR A 69 -14.98 48.93 -14.82
C THR A 69 -14.69 47.83 -13.80
N SER A 70 -14.77 48.18 -12.51
CA SER A 70 -14.61 47.27 -11.37
C SER A 70 -15.91 47.23 -10.58
N ASP A 71 -16.36 46.04 -10.18
CA ASP A 71 -17.21 45.80 -9.00
C ASP A 71 -16.87 44.40 -8.47
N GLN A 72 -16.27 44.24 -7.29
CA GLN A 72 -16.79 44.46 -5.92
C GLN A 72 -17.66 43.31 -5.36
N PHE A 73 -17.19 42.86 -4.20
CA PHE A 73 -17.73 41.83 -3.32
C PHE A 73 -19.25 41.92 -3.06
N MET A 74 -19.86 40.75 -2.87
CA MET A 74 -20.90 40.58 -1.84
C MET A 74 -20.58 39.37 -0.97
N ASP A 75 -20.48 39.61 0.33
CA ASP A 75 -20.23 38.61 1.35
C ASP A 75 -21.55 37.94 1.78
N TYR A 76 -21.52 36.64 2.11
CA TYR A 76 -22.70 35.94 2.65
C TYR A 76 -22.28 34.94 3.73
N GLN A 77 -22.23 35.44 4.96
CA GLN A 77 -22.21 34.58 6.15
C GLN A 77 -23.46 33.70 6.19
N LYS A 78 -23.28 32.42 6.51
CA LYS A 78 -24.37 31.59 7.04
C LYS A 78 -23.89 30.67 8.14
N SER A 79 -24.71 30.55 9.18
CA SER A 79 -24.38 29.92 10.45
C SER A 79 -24.47 28.39 10.42
N ALA A 80 -23.68 27.78 11.30
CA ALA A 80 -23.65 26.38 11.68
C ALA A 80 -24.94 25.56 11.47
N LEU A 81 -24.77 24.41 10.83
CA LEU A 81 -25.55 23.19 11.07
C LEU A 81 -24.56 22.06 11.40
N SER A 82 -24.99 21.16 12.28
CA SER A 82 -24.25 19.95 12.63
C SER A 82 -24.86 18.75 11.91
N ASP A 83 -24.12 18.15 10.98
CA ASP A 83 -24.48 16.86 10.40
C ASP A 83 -23.58 15.75 10.93
N SER A 84 -24.17 14.57 11.10
CA SER A 84 -23.50 13.36 11.57
C SER A 84 -23.29 12.40 10.41
N ASP A 85 -22.03 12.13 10.04
CA ASP A 85 -21.66 11.24 8.93
C ASP A 85 -21.98 9.75 9.19
N GLU A 86 -23.26 9.36 9.17
CA GLU A 86 -23.68 7.97 8.94
C GLU A 86 -23.69 7.64 7.44
N ASP A 87 -22.54 7.68 6.76
CA ASP A 87 -22.37 6.92 5.51
C ASP A 87 -20.91 6.51 5.21
N THR A 88 -20.35 5.62 6.04
CA THR A 88 -19.05 4.98 5.80
C THR A 88 -19.09 3.45 5.96
N GLN A 89 -19.86 2.78 5.11
CA GLN A 89 -19.69 1.34 4.90
C GLN A 89 -18.54 1.05 3.90
N PRO A 90 -17.69 0.03 4.16
CA PRO A 90 -16.73 -0.43 3.17
C PRO A 90 -17.45 -1.08 1.97
N LEU A 91 -16.82 -1.07 0.80
CA LEU A 91 -17.39 -1.67 -0.41
C LEU A 91 -17.61 -3.19 -0.22
N THR A 92 -18.87 -3.60 -0.10
CA THR A 92 -19.30 -5.00 -0.12
C THR A 92 -20.18 -5.27 -1.33
N PRO A 93 -20.04 -6.40 -2.04
CA PRO A 93 -21.04 -6.83 -3.00
C PRO A 93 -22.37 -7.11 -2.30
N GLN A 94 -23.44 -6.49 -2.81
CA GLN A 94 -24.81 -6.97 -2.65
C GLN A 94 -25.38 -7.20 -4.06
N ASP A 95 -26.47 -7.95 -4.16
CA ASP A 95 -27.22 -8.24 -5.38
C ASP A 95 -26.51 -9.11 -6.44
N LEU A 96 -26.12 -10.32 -6.03
CA LEU A 96 -25.97 -11.49 -6.93
C LEU A 96 -26.46 -12.77 -6.23
N ASP A 97 -27.77 -13.03 -6.29
CA ASP A 97 -28.33 -14.32 -5.84
C ASP A 97 -29.67 -14.66 -6.54
N GLU A 98 -29.62 -15.12 -7.80
CA GLU A 98 -30.78 -15.79 -8.42
C GLU A 98 -30.40 -16.77 -9.57
N CYS A 99 -30.23 -18.05 -9.22
CA CYS A 99 -30.41 -19.25 -10.10
C CYS A 99 -29.49 -19.44 -11.35
N SER A 100 -29.18 -20.65 -11.84
CA SER A 100 -29.47 -22.07 -11.49
C SER A 100 -28.63 -22.99 -12.43
N PRO A 101 -28.71 -24.33 -12.42
CA PRO A 101 -28.77 -25.34 -11.34
C PRO A 101 -27.60 -26.37 -11.55
N VAL A 102 -27.51 -27.65 -11.13
CA VAL A 102 -28.32 -28.62 -10.35
C VAL A 102 -27.36 -29.52 -9.54
N ALA A 103 -27.65 -29.83 -8.27
CA ALA A 103 -27.28 -31.10 -7.63
C ALA A 103 -28.22 -31.36 -6.43
N LYS A 104 -28.83 -32.54 -6.33
CA LYS A 104 -29.91 -32.81 -5.36
C LYS A 104 -29.41 -33.47 -4.08
N CYS A 105 -29.91 -33.02 -2.93
CA CYS A 105 -30.13 -33.87 -1.76
C CYS A 105 -31.44 -33.45 -1.08
N SER A 106 -32.10 -34.38 -0.40
CA SER A 106 -33.52 -34.27 -0.03
C SER A 106 -33.81 -33.34 1.14
N LYS A 107 -34.97 -32.66 1.11
CA LYS A 107 -35.64 -32.14 2.29
C LYS A 107 -36.84 -33.02 2.62
N GLU A 108 -36.96 -33.43 3.87
CA GLU A 108 -38.28 -33.65 4.47
C GLU A 108 -38.81 -32.31 5.00
N GLN A 109 -40.13 -32.23 5.17
CA GLN A 109 -40.81 -31.03 5.63
C GLN A 109 -41.18 -31.19 7.09
N ASP A 110 -41.19 -30.08 7.82
CA ASP A 110 -42.33 -29.84 8.70
C ASP A 110 -42.70 -28.36 8.71
N ARG A 111 -43.97 -28.07 9.05
CA ARG A 111 -44.55 -26.72 9.07
C ARG A 111 -45.26 -26.50 10.39
N GLU A 112 -44.97 -25.39 11.05
CA GLU A 112 -45.98 -24.67 11.82
C GLU A 112 -45.68 -23.17 11.85
N ALA A 113 -46.66 -22.35 12.25
CA ALA A 113 -46.65 -20.90 11.98
C ALA A 113 -47.42 -20.08 13.03
N ASN A 114 -47.27 -18.75 12.94
CA ASN A 114 -47.97 -17.70 13.68
C ASN A 114 -47.50 -17.46 15.13
N PRO A 115 -47.81 -16.29 15.74
CA PRO A 115 -47.60 -14.96 15.16
C PRO A 115 -47.04 -13.89 16.14
N ILE A 116 -46.53 -12.79 15.56
CA ILE A 116 -46.54 -11.39 16.06
C ILE A 116 -46.19 -11.11 17.54
N SER A 117 -45.11 -10.35 17.77
CA SER A 117 -45.14 -9.24 18.74
C SER A 117 -44.07 -8.18 18.40
N SER A 118 -44.47 -6.91 18.39
CA SER A 118 -43.59 -5.76 18.14
C SER A 118 -43.10 -5.15 19.47
N GLY A 119 -41.81 -5.24 19.75
CA GLY A 119 -41.19 -4.63 20.93
C GLY A 119 -39.92 -3.84 20.58
N ALA A 120 -40.01 -2.51 20.56
CA ALA A 120 -38.84 -1.65 20.38
C ALA A 120 -38.01 -1.59 21.67
N SER A 121 -36.70 -1.85 21.56
CA SER A 121 -35.74 -1.66 22.66
C SER A 121 -34.40 -1.16 22.11
N ALA A 122 -33.70 -0.34 22.90
CA ALA A 122 -32.64 0.53 22.39
C ALA A 122 -31.35 -0.22 22.01
N LYS A 123 -30.84 0.05 20.80
CA LYS A 123 -29.52 -0.43 20.34
C LYS A 123 -28.40 0.24 21.14
N LYS A 124 -27.80 -0.46 22.10
CA LYS A 124 -26.49 -0.07 22.67
C LYS A 124 -25.39 -0.37 21.66
N THR A 125 -24.78 0.68 21.10
CA THR A 125 -23.60 0.60 20.23
C THR A 125 -22.33 0.45 21.08
N THR A 126 -21.74 -0.74 21.07
CA THR A 126 -20.38 -0.99 21.62
C THR A 126 -19.33 -0.30 20.74
N LYS A 127 -18.31 0.31 21.35
CA LYS A 127 -17.33 1.13 20.63
C LYS A 127 -16.06 0.34 20.28
N ILE A 128 -15.35 0.80 19.25
CA ILE A 128 -14.09 0.20 18.76
C ILE A 128 -12.97 0.18 19.81
N THR A 129 -13.09 0.98 20.87
CA THR A 129 -12.14 1.07 22.00
C THR A 129 -11.99 -0.20 22.81
N ASP A 130 -13.00 -1.08 22.81
CA ASP A 130 -13.15 -2.11 23.84
C ASP A 130 -12.28 -3.37 23.58
N PHE A 131 -11.44 -3.33 22.54
CA PHE A 131 -10.55 -4.41 22.10
C PHE A 131 -9.05 -4.20 22.40
N PHE A 132 -8.66 -3.08 23.03
CA PHE A 132 -7.28 -2.80 23.43
C PHE A 132 -7.20 -2.28 24.88
N PRO A 133 -6.40 -2.88 25.77
CA PRO A 133 -6.24 -2.39 27.14
C PRO A 133 -5.37 -1.11 27.17
N GLY A 134 -6.03 0.05 27.17
CA GLY A 134 -5.37 1.35 27.19
C GLY A 134 -4.70 1.69 28.53
N SER A 135 -3.37 1.68 28.59
CA SER A 135 -2.61 2.12 29.77
C SER A 135 -2.54 3.66 29.84
N THR A 136 -3.46 4.28 30.58
CA THR A 136 -3.49 5.75 30.77
C THR A 136 -2.97 6.16 32.16
N SER A 137 -1.65 6.26 32.32
CA SER A 137 -1.07 6.92 33.50
C SER A 137 -0.92 8.43 33.26
N ARG A 138 -1.92 9.22 33.68
CA ARG A 138 -1.83 10.68 33.69
C ARG A 138 -0.80 11.15 34.73
N ARG A 139 0.26 11.84 34.30
CA ARG A 139 1.08 12.69 35.18
C ARG A 139 1.02 14.15 34.73
N LEU A 140 0.59 15.02 35.64
CA LEU A 140 0.80 16.47 35.58
C LEU A 140 1.39 16.94 36.94
N PRO A 141 2.13 18.06 36.99
CA PRO A 141 3.16 18.26 38.01
C PRO A 141 2.71 19.07 39.24
N VAL A 142 3.28 18.75 40.40
CA VAL A 142 3.22 19.57 41.63
C VAL A 142 4.63 19.65 42.26
N LYS A 143 4.98 20.80 42.84
CA LYS A 143 6.31 21.06 43.45
C LYS A 143 6.36 20.65 44.93
N ARG A 144 7.49 20.04 45.31
CA ARG A 144 8.14 19.95 46.65
C ARG A 144 7.35 20.41 47.89
N SER A 145 7.22 19.51 48.86
CA SER A 145 7.54 19.78 50.27
C SER A 145 8.04 18.49 50.95
N ARG A 146 8.61 18.61 52.17
CA ARG A 146 9.20 17.51 52.96
C ARG A 146 8.16 16.86 53.88
N ALA A 147 8.20 15.54 53.99
CA ALA A 147 7.88 14.82 55.22
C ALA A 147 8.65 13.49 55.24
N GLU A 148 9.39 13.22 56.30
CA GLU A 148 10.08 11.95 56.54
C GLU A 148 9.16 11.03 57.37
N LYS A 149 9.07 9.75 57.01
CA LYS A 149 8.70 8.67 57.93
C LYS A 149 9.05 7.30 57.36
N GLU A 150 9.73 6.50 58.17
CA GLU A 150 10.10 5.12 57.88
C GLU A 150 8.87 4.20 58.01
N ASN A 151 8.89 3.09 57.28
CA ASN A 151 8.40 1.80 57.77
C ASN A 151 8.96 0.69 56.87
N THR A 152 9.68 -0.22 57.50
CA THR A 152 10.35 -1.41 56.95
C THR A 152 9.60 -2.13 55.82
N ASP A 153 10.20 -2.23 54.64
CA ASP A 153 9.81 -3.21 53.62
C ASP A 153 10.21 -4.62 54.07
N MET A 154 9.30 -5.58 53.92
CA MET A 154 9.59 -7.01 53.97
C MET A 154 10.06 -7.46 52.59
N GLU A 155 11.28 -8.00 52.48
CA GLU A 155 11.83 -8.51 51.21
C GLU A 155 11.08 -9.78 50.73
N THR A 156 9.97 -9.61 50.03
CA THR A 156 9.37 -10.66 49.22
C THR A 156 10.10 -10.76 47.88
N ASN A 157 11.08 -11.66 47.81
CA ASN A 157 11.81 -12.00 46.58
C ASN A 157 10.88 -12.55 45.48
N GLN A 158 10.27 -11.65 44.70
CA GLN A 158 9.78 -11.94 43.36
C GLN A 158 10.94 -11.76 42.38
N ASP A 159 11.77 -12.79 42.29
CA ASP A 159 12.91 -12.83 41.37
C ASP A 159 12.45 -12.71 39.91
N GLY A 160 13.28 -12.08 39.08
CA GLY A 160 12.87 -11.44 37.85
C GLY A 160 12.53 -12.41 36.72
N GLN A 161 11.24 -12.65 36.46
CA GLN A 161 10.80 -13.06 35.12
C GLN A 161 11.08 -11.92 34.13
N ALA A 162 12.23 -11.97 33.47
CA ALA A 162 12.54 -11.12 32.33
C ALA A 162 11.42 -11.25 31.29
N ASN A 163 10.76 -10.14 30.98
CA ASN A 163 9.54 -10.14 30.17
C ASN A 163 9.85 -10.63 28.74
N VAL A 164 9.47 -11.85 28.42
CA VAL A 164 9.87 -12.56 27.20
C VAL A 164 9.20 -11.92 25.98
N LYS A 165 10.01 -11.32 25.10
CA LYS A 165 9.54 -10.58 23.91
C LYS A 165 9.26 -11.48 22.69
N TRP A 166 9.90 -12.65 22.64
CA TRP A 166 9.78 -13.61 21.53
C TRP A 166 10.00 -15.05 22.01
N MET A 167 9.48 -16.02 21.25
CA MET A 167 9.56 -17.46 21.52
C MET A 167 9.81 -18.27 20.24
N GLY A 168 10.23 -19.53 20.41
CA GLY A 168 10.48 -20.47 19.31
C GLY A 168 11.90 -20.38 18.74
N THR A 169 12.02 -20.46 17.42
CA THR A 169 13.30 -20.35 16.70
C THR A 169 13.84 -18.90 16.73
N PRO A 170 15.16 -18.67 16.89
CA PRO A 170 15.78 -17.37 16.68
C PRO A 170 15.54 -16.80 15.27
N ILE A 171 15.16 -15.52 15.16
CA ILE A 171 14.76 -14.89 13.87
C ILE A 171 15.90 -14.74 12.84
N ASN A 172 17.13 -15.03 13.24
CA ASN A 172 18.34 -15.09 12.39
C ASN A 172 18.65 -16.50 11.86
N GLU A 173 18.01 -17.55 12.37
CA GLU A 173 18.04 -18.89 11.74
C GLU A 173 17.01 -19.04 10.60
N LEU A 174 16.10 -18.07 10.46
CA LEU A 174 15.08 -18.08 9.42
C LEU A 174 15.67 -17.57 8.09
N LYS A 175 15.42 -18.32 7.01
CA LYS A 175 15.89 -18.00 5.66
C LYS A 175 15.38 -16.65 5.19
N ARG A 176 16.27 -15.86 4.55
CA ARG A 176 16.00 -14.54 3.98
C ARG A 176 16.61 -14.41 2.58
N LEU A 177 16.05 -13.54 1.76
CA LEU A 177 16.63 -13.08 0.50
C LEU A 177 17.56 -11.89 0.78
N PRO A 178 18.74 -11.82 0.13
CA PRO A 178 19.20 -12.66 -0.97
C PRO A 178 19.86 -13.98 -0.55
N GLU A 179 20.10 -14.24 0.73
CA GLU A 179 21.00 -15.31 1.22
C GLU A 179 20.58 -16.73 0.84
N CYS A 180 19.27 -17.01 0.83
CA CYS A 180 18.73 -18.28 0.33
C CYS A 180 18.37 -18.26 -1.17
N GLY A 181 18.45 -17.10 -1.83
CA GLY A 181 17.93 -16.93 -3.19
C GLY A 181 18.71 -17.73 -4.24
N GLY A 182 18.03 -18.67 -4.89
CA GLY A 182 18.55 -19.37 -6.06
C GLY A 182 18.89 -18.44 -7.24
N PRO A 183 19.73 -18.88 -8.18
CA PRO A 183 20.14 -18.05 -9.32
C PRO A 183 18.94 -17.76 -10.25
N LEU A 184 18.54 -16.49 -10.33
CA LEU A 184 17.43 -16.07 -11.19
C LEU A 184 17.74 -16.36 -12.68
N PRO A 185 16.76 -16.86 -13.46
CA PRO A 185 16.92 -17.00 -14.90
C PRO A 185 17.05 -15.62 -15.58
N PRO A 186 17.58 -15.54 -16.81
CA PRO A 186 17.67 -14.26 -17.54
C PRO A 186 16.29 -13.64 -17.74
N LEU A 187 16.10 -12.38 -17.32
CA LEU A 187 14.85 -11.64 -17.50
C LEU A 187 14.52 -11.50 -18.99
N LYS A 188 13.33 -11.98 -19.38
CA LYS A 188 12.83 -12.00 -20.75
C LYS A 188 11.32 -11.75 -20.76
N ASP A 189 10.84 -11.15 -21.84
CA ASP A 189 9.41 -11.15 -22.15
C ASP A 189 9.00 -12.56 -22.62
N ILE A 190 7.93 -13.10 -22.04
CA ILE A 190 7.39 -14.45 -22.31
C ILE A 190 5.90 -14.29 -22.58
N ARG A 191 5.52 -14.38 -23.86
CA ARG A 191 4.13 -14.18 -24.33
C ARG A 191 3.14 -15.02 -23.51
N GLY A 192 2.20 -14.35 -22.87
CA GLY A 192 1.16 -14.97 -22.04
C GLY A 192 1.55 -15.29 -20.59
N MET A 193 2.83 -15.19 -20.21
CA MET A 193 3.30 -15.48 -18.83
C MET A 193 3.99 -14.28 -18.16
N HIS A 194 4.79 -13.51 -18.90
CA HIS A 194 5.60 -12.42 -18.34
C HIS A 194 5.82 -11.28 -19.34
N THR A 195 5.11 -10.16 -19.18
CA THR A 195 5.42 -8.92 -19.91
C THR A 195 6.58 -8.16 -19.27
N VAL A 196 7.56 -7.75 -20.07
CA VAL A 196 8.73 -6.96 -19.61
C VAL A 196 8.82 -5.65 -20.40
N MET A 197 8.72 -4.52 -19.70
CA MET A 197 8.54 -3.19 -20.30
C MET A 197 9.85 -2.42 -20.54
N ILE A 198 11.01 -3.10 -20.45
CA ILE A 198 12.36 -2.50 -20.49
C ILE A 198 13.34 -3.34 -21.33
N ARG A 199 14.42 -2.70 -21.79
CA ARG A 199 15.56 -3.31 -22.51
C ARG A 199 16.42 -4.14 -21.56
N THR A 200 16.16 -5.46 -21.50
CA THR A 200 16.89 -6.37 -20.59
C THR A 200 18.36 -6.54 -20.96
N ASP A 201 18.74 -6.30 -22.21
CA ASP A 201 20.13 -6.26 -22.70
C ASP A 201 20.91 -5.00 -22.27
N LEU A 202 20.21 -3.94 -21.88
CA LEU A 202 20.78 -2.68 -21.40
C LEU A 202 20.70 -2.52 -19.87
N LEU A 203 20.00 -3.41 -19.18
CA LEU A 203 19.82 -3.42 -17.72
C LEU A 203 21.16 -3.55 -17.00
N ARG A 204 21.52 -2.55 -16.17
CA ARG A 204 22.79 -2.53 -15.40
C ARG A 204 22.58 -1.85 -14.05
N LYS A 205 23.25 -2.37 -13.02
CA LYS A 205 23.21 -1.83 -11.65
C LYS A 205 23.52 -0.32 -11.64
N GLY A 206 22.63 0.46 -11.02
CA GLY A 206 22.80 1.91 -10.86
C GLY A 206 22.58 2.74 -12.13
N LYS A 207 21.98 2.18 -13.19
CA LYS A 207 21.54 2.94 -14.37
C LYS A 207 20.03 2.85 -14.51
N VAL A 208 19.40 3.96 -14.89
CA VAL A 208 17.96 4.01 -15.21
C VAL A 208 17.66 3.01 -16.35
N PRO A 209 16.71 2.07 -16.19
CA PRO A 209 16.37 1.10 -17.23
C PRO A 209 15.71 1.77 -18.43
N VAL A 210 16.18 1.45 -19.64
CA VAL A 210 15.62 2.00 -20.89
C VAL A 210 14.29 1.30 -21.23
N PRO A 211 13.19 2.02 -21.54
CA PRO A 211 11.92 1.44 -21.98
C PRO A 211 12.05 0.51 -23.21
N TYR A 212 11.14 -0.46 -23.32
CA TYR A 212 11.02 -1.32 -24.51
C TYR A 212 9.55 -1.65 -24.81
N PRO A 213 9.04 -1.38 -26.03
CA PRO A 213 9.75 -0.88 -27.23
C PRO A 213 10.26 0.57 -27.13
N ALA A 214 10.93 1.05 -28.17
CA ALA A 214 11.53 2.40 -28.20
C ALA A 214 10.56 3.51 -28.68
N VAL A 215 9.32 3.15 -29.02
CA VAL A 215 8.24 4.04 -29.49
C VAL A 215 6.96 3.56 -28.80
N PHE A 216 6.03 4.45 -28.51
CA PHE A 216 4.75 4.12 -27.87
C PHE A 216 3.87 3.24 -28.78
N GLU A 217 3.54 2.03 -28.31
CA GLU A 217 2.52 1.15 -28.88
C GLU A 217 1.17 1.45 -28.23
N ASP A 218 0.37 2.31 -28.87
CA ASP A 218 -0.96 2.71 -28.38
C ASP A 218 -1.96 1.54 -28.45
N THR A 219 -2.60 1.21 -27.32
CA THR A 219 -3.61 0.15 -27.21
C THR A 219 -4.82 0.59 -26.41
N TRP A 220 -6.02 0.36 -26.96
CA TRP A 220 -7.29 0.77 -26.37
C TRP A 220 -8.36 -0.33 -26.51
N ASP A 221 -8.11 -1.47 -25.87
CA ASP A 221 -8.99 -2.65 -25.84
C ASP A 221 -9.54 -2.89 -24.42
N ASP A 222 -10.04 -4.10 -24.12
CA ASP A 222 -10.52 -4.48 -22.78
C ASP A 222 -9.50 -5.31 -21.97
N VAL A 223 -8.32 -5.61 -22.52
CA VAL A 223 -7.30 -6.49 -21.93
C VAL A 223 -6.01 -5.76 -21.55
N HIS A 224 -5.81 -4.52 -21.98
CA HIS A 224 -4.72 -3.65 -21.58
C HIS A 224 -5.20 -2.42 -20.77
N VAL A 225 -4.27 -1.76 -20.09
CA VAL A 225 -4.51 -0.47 -19.43
C VAL A 225 -4.78 0.61 -20.47
N LYS A 226 -5.94 1.27 -20.36
CA LYS A 226 -6.26 2.47 -21.14
C LYS A 226 -5.46 3.67 -20.67
N MET A 227 -4.30 3.83 -21.29
CA MET A 227 -3.34 4.90 -20.98
C MET A 227 -3.93 6.29 -21.23
N PRO A 228 -3.60 7.30 -20.39
CA PRO A 228 -4.12 8.65 -20.56
C PRO A 228 -3.59 9.33 -21.84
N CYS A 229 -2.41 8.92 -22.30
CA CYS A 229 -1.77 9.36 -23.54
C CYS A 229 -2.23 8.65 -24.83
N SER A 230 -3.24 7.78 -24.74
CA SER A 230 -3.82 7.11 -25.92
C SER A 230 -4.52 8.11 -26.85
N SER A 231 -4.33 7.94 -28.17
CA SER A 231 -5.09 8.64 -29.20
C SER A 231 -6.61 8.41 -29.12
N SER A 232 -7.01 7.29 -28.51
CA SER A 232 -8.42 6.93 -28.28
C SER A 232 -9.01 7.53 -26.99
N ASN A 233 -8.21 8.24 -26.18
CA ASN A 233 -8.68 8.95 -24.99
C ASN A 233 -9.35 10.29 -25.38
N LEU A 234 -10.55 10.21 -25.93
CA LEU A 234 -11.28 11.39 -26.44
C LEU A 234 -12.22 12.01 -25.38
N PHE A 235 -12.61 13.27 -25.61
CA PHE A 235 -13.72 13.93 -24.93
C PHE A 235 -14.61 14.69 -25.93
N PRO A 236 -15.93 14.76 -25.72
CA PRO A 236 -16.82 15.53 -26.58
C PRO A 236 -16.76 17.02 -26.23
N VAL A 237 -16.66 17.85 -27.26
CA VAL A 237 -16.95 19.29 -27.22
C VAL A 237 -18.28 19.52 -27.93
N GLU A 238 -19.21 20.18 -27.24
CA GLU A 238 -20.50 20.60 -27.79
C GLU A 238 -20.42 22.09 -28.10
N ASP A 239 -20.02 22.41 -29.33
CA ASP A 239 -20.09 23.77 -29.85
C ASP A 239 -21.48 24.00 -30.48
N LYS A 240 -21.90 25.26 -30.65
CA LYS A 240 -23.31 25.64 -30.94
C LYS A 240 -23.87 25.11 -32.28
N VAL A 241 -23.04 24.49 -33.11
CA VAL A 241 -23.40 23.96 -34.45
C VAL A 241 -22.94 22.51 -34.64
N TYR A 242 -21.88 22.06 -33.96
CA TYR A 242 -21.28 20.74 -34.17
C TYR A 242 -20.78 20.10 -32.86
N ARG A 243 -20.90 18.77 -32.77
CA ARG A 243 -20.30 17.96 -31.72
C ARG A 243 -19.02 17.31 -32.23
N GLN A 244 -17.87 17.79 -31.77
CA GLN A 244 -16.56 17.25 -32.13
C GLN A 244 -15.98 16.44 -30.97
N ASN A 245 -15.21 15.40 -31.27
CA ASN A 245 -14.38 14.72 -30.28
C ASN A 245 -12.95 15.25 -30.37
N MET A 246 -12.37 15.67 -29.25
CA MET A 246 -10.99 16.16 -29.15
C MET A 246 -10.14 15.23 -28.28
N SER A 247 -8.82 15.29 -28.42
CA SER A 247 -7.87 14.50 -27.62
C SER A 247 -7.86 15.01 -26.18
N ARG A 248 -8.19 14.13 -25.22
CA ARG A 248 -8.06 14.47 -23.80
C ARG A 248 -6.60 14.57 -23.40
N TRP A 249 -5.67 13.91 -24.11
CA TRP A 249 -4.25 14.04 -23.81
C TRP A 249 -3.71 15.42 -24.18
N GLU A 250 -4.15 16.02 -25.29
CA GLU A 250 -3.85 17.43 -25.61
C GLU A 250 -4.35 18.34 -24.49
N LEU A 251 -5.62 18.20 -24.09
CA LEU A 251 -6.20 18.96 -22.97
C LEU A 251 -5.46 18.75 -21.63
N VAL A 252 -4.91 17.55 -21.37
CA VAL A 252 -4.07 17.28 -20.18
C VAL A 252 -2.70 17.95 -20.29
N ASN A 253 -2.08 17.96 -21.47
CA ASN A 253 -0.82 18.67 -21.68
C ASN A 253 -1.01 20.19 -21.53
N ASP A 254 -2.03 20.76 -22.16
CA ASP A 254 -2.34 22.18 -22.05
C ASP A 254 -2.64 22.58 -20.60
N ALA A 255 -3.44 21.78 -19.88
CA ALA A 255 -3.79 22.02 -18.49
C ALA A 255 -2.61 21.84 -17.52
N LEU A 256 -1.64 20.95 -17.81
CA LEU A 256 -0.52 20.68 -16.90
C LEU A 256 0.75 21.49 -17.22
N ASN A 257 0.87 22.10 -18.40
CA ASN A 257 1.96 23.04 -18.72
C ASN A 257 1.61 24.51 -18.40
N GLU A 258 0.44 24.78 -17.79
CA GLU A 258 0.12 26.08 -17.17
C GLU A 258 0.90 26.23 -15.85
N ASP A 259 1.47 27.42 -15.58
CA ASP A 259 2.26 27.68 -14.36
C ASP A 259 1.36 27.70 -13.11
N PHE A 260 1.52 26.71 -12.22
CA PHE A 260 0.74 26.60 -10.99
C PHE A 260 1.32 27.43 -9.84
N THR A 261 0.89 28.68 -9.72
CA THR A 261 1.28 29.55 -8.59
C THR A 261 0.52 29.26 -7.29
N SER A 262 -0.60 28.53 -7.39
CA SER A 262 -1.49 28.27 -6.26
C SER A 262 -2.21 26.92 -6.36
N LEU A 263 -2.78 26.49 -5.24
CA LEU A 263 -3.66 25.32 -5.20
C LEU A 263 -4.91 25.48 -6.08
N SER A 264 -5.42 26.70 -6.23
CA SER A 264 -6.58 26.97 -7.09
C SER A 264 -6.26 26.62 -8.54
N ASP A 265 -5.05 26.92 -9.00
CA ASP A 265 -4.58 26.66 -10.35
C ASP A 265 -4.46 25.15 -10.59
N LEU A 266 -3.82 24.42 -9.65
CA LEU A 266 -3.73 22.96 -9.67
C LEU A 266 -5.11 22.28 -9.65
N GLN A 267 -6.05 22.77 -8.83
CA GLN A 267 -7.42 22.27 -8.80
C GLN A 267 -8.13 22.53 -10.14
N ASN A 268 -8.03 23.74 -10.67
CA ASN A 268 -8.64 24.11 -11.95
C ASN A 268 -8.10 23.26 -13.10
N ALA A 269 -6.78 23.02 -13.15
CA ALA A 269 -6.14 22.16 -14.14
C ALA A 269 -6.65 20.71 -14.08
N ILE A 270 -6.66 20.09 -12.88
CA ILE A 270 -7.18 18.71 -12.70
C ILE A 270 -8.65 18.62 -13.11
N LEU A 271 -9.45 19.67 -12.87
CA LEU A 271 -10.85 19.73 -13.23
C LEU A 271 -11.10 20.04 -14.72
N LYS A 272 -10.16 20.72 -15.42
CA LYS A 272 -10.26 21.07 -16.85
C LYS A 272 -10.50 19.83 -17.72
N TYR A 273 -9.77 18.73 -17.50
CA TYR A 273 -9.97 17.44 -18.18
C TYR A 273 -10.89 16.43 -17.46
N ASN A 274 -11.41 16.79 -16.28
CA ASN A 274 -12.38 16.02 -15.48
C ASN A 274 -13.73 16.75 -15.28
N ALA A 275 -14.11 17.66 -16.19
CA ALA A 275 -15.22 18.61 -16.02
C ALA A 275 -16.56 17.99 -15.58
N SER A 276 -16.88 16.76 -15.99
CA SER A 276 -18.09 16.03 -15.54
C SER A 276 -18.18 15.80 -14.02
N ASN A 277 -17.05 15.91 -13.31
CA ASN A 277 -16.91 15.68 -11.89
C ASN A 277 -16.63 16.96 -11.09
N ALA A 278 -16.47 18.12 -11.74
CA ALA A 278 -16.03 19.37 -11.10
C ALA A 278 -16.95 19.87 -9.97
N LYS A 279 -18.23 19.47 -9.96
CA LYS A 279 -19.19 19.77 -8.87
C LYS A 279 -19.21 18.74 -7.73
N LYS A 280 -18.36 17.70 -7.79
CA LYS A 280 -18.36 16.56 -6.84
C LYS A 280 -17.02 16.34 -6.13
N TRP A 281 -15.92 16.78 -6.73
CA TRP A 281 -14.57 16.52 -6.23
C TRP A 281 -14.17 17.58 -5.20
N ASP A 282 -13.89 17.14 -3.98
CA ASP A 282 -13.38 17.97 -2.89
C ASP A 282 -11.84 17.87 -2.81
N PHE A 283 -11.20 19.01 -2.56
CA PHE A 283 -9.75 19.15 -2.43
C PHE A 283 -9.35 19.64 -1.03
N SER A 284 -10.25 19.57 -0.03
CA SER A 284 -10.04 20.11 1.32
C SER A 284 -8.84 19.52 2.07
N ALA A 285 -8.48 18.25 1.86
CA ALA A 285 -7.28 17.67 2.45
C ALA A 285 -6.02 18.33 1.88
N LEU A 286 -5.95 18.50 0.56
CA LEU A 286 -4.83 19.13 -0.13
C LEU A 286 -4.74 20.62 0.23
N ARG A 287 -5.88 21.30 0.41
CA ARG A 287 -5.97 22.67 0.93
C ARG A 287 -5.41 22.82 2.34
N VAL A 288 -5.83 21.97 3.28
CA VAL A 288 -5.27 21.98 4.63
C VAL A 288 -3.78 21.64 4.61
N TYR A 289 -3.35 20.68 3.80
CA TYR A 289 -1.94 20.34 3.64
C TYR A 289 -1.09 21.55 3.19
N CYS A 290 -1.44 22.19 2.07
CA CYS A 290 -0.67 23.30 1.52
C CYS A 290 -0.74 24.60 2.36
N THR A 291 -1.77 24.80 3.18
CA THR A 291 -1.99 26.09 3.89
C THR A 291 -1.89 26.04 5.42
N GLN A 292 -1.84 24.85 6.02
CA GLN A 292 -1.85 24.67 7.49
C GLN A 292 -0.85 23.62 8.00
N VAL A 293 -0.10 22.95 7.12
CA VAL A 293 0.76 21.80 7.46
C VAL A 293 2.17 21.93 6.89
N LEU A 294 2.32 22.53 5.71
CA LEU A 294 3.62 22.95 5.21
C LEU A 294 4.04 24.29 5.82
N GLU A 295 5.33 24.40 6.16
CA GLU A 295 5.98 25.69 6.44
C GLU A 295 6.05 26.52 5.15
N PRO A 296 6.12 27.87 5.21
CA PRO A 296 6.05 28.74 4.03
C PRO A 296 7.03 28.37 2.91
N ASP A 297 8.31 28.22 3.23
CA ASP A 297 9.39 27.84 2.29
C ASP A 297 9.14 26.47 1.62
N ALA A 298 8.49 25.54 2.34
CA ALA A 298 8.11 24.22 1.82
C ALA A 298 6.85 24.28 0.95
N ALA A 299 5.91 25.19 1.23
CA ALA A 299 4.78 25.47 0.37
C ALA A 299 5.22 26.16 -0.94
N GLU A 300 6.18 27.10 -0.89
CA GLU A 300 6.79 27.70 -2.08
C GLU A 300 7.49 26.63 -2.93
N SER A 301 8.37 25.82 -2.33
CA SER A 301 9.08 24.71 -3.00
C SER A 301 8.15 23.66 -3.64
N LEU A 302 6.97 23.41 -3.05
CA LEU A 302 5.96 22.51 -3.62
C LEU A 302 5.48 23.00 -5.01
N PHE A 303 5.23 24.29 -5.17
CA PHE A 303 4.76 24.88 -6.42
C PHE A 303 5.92 25.23 -7.38
N ASP A 304 7.05 25.74 -6.87
CA ASP A 304 8.19 26.17 -7.69
C ASP A 304 9.05 25.01 -8.24
N SER A 305 9.05 23.83 -7.61
CA SER A 305 9.86 22.69 -8.07
C SER A 305 9.11 21.36 -8.07
N LEU A 306 8.47 20.94 -6.97
CA LEU A 306 8.00 19.56 -6.85
C LEU A 306 6.83 19.25 -7.80
N LEU A 307 5.80 20.10 -7.85
CA LEU A 307 4.67 19.94 -8.78
C LEU A 307 5.12 20.05 -10.26
N PRO A 308 5.95 21.02 -10.68
CA PRO A 308 6.56 21.03 -12.01
C PRO A 308 7.34 19.75 -12.36
N ASP A 309 8.16 19.22 -11.44
CA ASP A 309 8.88 17.95 -11.68
C ASP A 309 7.89 16.76 -11.77
N MET A 310 6.86 16.71 -10.94
CA MET A 310 5.78 15.71 -11.05
C MET A 310 5.01 15.81 -12.38
N VAL A 311 4.73 17.02 -12.86
CA VAL A 311 4.11 17.27 -14.18
C VAL A 311 4.99 16.73 -15.30
N GLN A 312 6.27 17.10 -15.33
CA GLN A 312 7.20 16.63 -16.36
C GLN A 312 7.34 15.10 -16.36
N LEU A 313 7.33 14.49 -15.18
CA LEU A 313 7.28 13.03 -15.03
C LEU A 313 5.95 12.42 -15.54
N ALA A 314 4.80 13.06 -15.30
CA ALA A 314 3.50 12.58 -15.76
C ALA A 314 3.33 12.67 -17.28
N LEU A 315 3.74 13.79 -17.90
CA LEU A 315 3.59 14.03 -19.33
C LEU A 315 4.51 13.14 -20.19
N ARG A 316 5.59 12.59 -19.62
CA ARG A 316 6.46 11.57 -20.25
C ARG A 316 5.82 10.17 -20.35
N ALA A 317 4.51 10.02 -20.14
CA ALA A 317 3.79 8.74 -20.18
C ALA A 317 4.05 7.92 -21.45
N SER A 318 4.03 8.54 -22.63
CA SER A 318 4.32 7.87 -23.91
C SER A 318 5.81 7.63 -24.17
N GLU A 319 6.72 8.38 -23.54
CA GLU A 319 8.17 8.11 -23.60
C GLU A 319 8.57 6.91 -22.73
N LEU A 320 7.89 6.74 -21.59
CA LEU A 320 8.28 5.80 -20.54
C LEU A 320 7.49 4.50 -20.59
N CYS A 321 6.16 4.57 -20.70
CA CYS A 321 5.28 3.40 -20.74
C CYS A 321 5.00 3.00 -22.19
N THR A 322 6.07 2.72 -22.95
CA THR A 322 6.03 2.49 -24.40
C THR A 322 5.35 1.20 -24.83
N LYS A 323 5.22 0.20 -23.95
CA LYS A 323 4.54 -1.07 -24.22
C LYS A 323 3.11 -1.06 -23.67
N ALA A 324 2.19 -1.68 -24.40
CA ALA A 324 0.88 -2.06 -23.90
C ALA A 324 1.00 -2.85 -22.57
N MET A 325 0.36 -2.35 -21.52
CA MET A 325 0.42 -2.94 -20.19
C MET A 325 -0.80 -3.84 -19.96
N PRO A 326 -0.65 -5.16 -19.83
CA PRO A 326 -1.80 -6.06 -19.72
C PRO A 326 -2.51 -5.90 -18.37
N LEU A 327 -3.82 -6.10 -18.37
CA LEU A 327 -4.61 -6.22 -17.16
C LEU A 327 -4.46 -7.64 -16.58
N LEU A 328 -4.06 -7.72 -15.32
CA LEU A 328 -4.01 -8.94 -14.53
C LEU A 328 -5.43 -9.34 -14.10
N LYS A 329 -6.24 -9.77 -15.08
CA LYS A 329 -7.64 -10.19 -14.92
C LYS A 329 -7.80 -11.42 -14.03
N ALA A 330 -9.02 -11.63 -13.54
CA ALA A 330 -9.42 -12.85 -12.83
C ALA A 330 -9.07 -14.12 -13.62
N GLY A 331 -8.67 -15.18 -12.90
CA GLY A 331 -8.42 -16.49 -13.48
C GLY A 331 -7.05 -16.71 -14.15
N MET A 332 -6.18 -15.69 -14.31
CA MET A 332 -4.84 -15.85 -14.91
C MET A 332 -3.70 -15.96 -13.89
N THR A 333 -2.59 -16.57 -14.31
CA THR A 333 -1.27 -16.39 -13.71
C THR A 333 -0.39 -15.63 -14.71
N HIS A 334 0.04 -14.42 -14.37
CA HIS A 334 0.83 -13.56 -15.26
C HIS A 334 1.67 -12.55 -14.48
N SER A 335 2.83 -12.18 -15.01
CA SER A 335 3.77 -11.23 -14.42
C SER A 335 4.00 -10.00 -15.29
N ILE A 336 4.16 -8.83 -14.68
CA ILE A 336 4.59 -7.58 -15.34
C ILE A 336 5.85 -7.10 -14.63
N THR A 337 6.97 -6.93 -15.37
CA THR A 337 8.16 -6.24 -14.86
C THR A 337 8.34 -4.90 -15.56
N MET A 338 8.42 -3.84 -14.77
CA MET A 338 8.62 -2.44 -15.21
C MET A 338 9.68 -1.75 -14.35
N SER A 339 10.22 -0.61 -14.79
CA SER A 339 11.17 0.18 -14.00
C SER A 339 10.49 1.00 -12.90
N GLN A 340 11.25 1.38 -11.88
CA GLN A 340 10.77 2.30 -10.85
C GLN A 340 10.46 3.70 -11.45
N GLU A 341 11.11 4.14 -12.54
CA GLU A 341 10.73 5.34 -13.31
C GLU A 341 9.37 5.17 -14.03
N GLN A 342 9.09 3.99 -14.59
CA GLN A 342 7.77 3.70 -15.18
C GLN A 342 6.67 3.73 -14.11
N VAL A 343 6.89 3.08 -12.95
CA VAL A 343 5.97 3.15 -11.79
C VAL A 343 5.74 4.60 -11.35
N ALA A 344 6.81 5.38 -11.22
CA ALA A 344 6.77 6.79 -10.85
C ALA A 344 5.92 7.64 -11.81
N CYS A 345 6.07 7.45 -13.13
CA CYS A 345 5.28 8.11 -14.16
C CYS A 345 3.77 7.78 -14.05
N LEU A 346 3.44 6.52 -13.76
CA LEU A 346 2.06 6.08 -13.55
C LEU A 346 1.47 6.68 -12.26
N LEU A 347 2.24 6.78 -11.18
CA LEU A 347 1.78 7.38 -9.94
C LEU A 347 1.63 8.92 -10.02
N ALA A 348 2.47 9.60 -10.80
CA ALA A 348 2.26 11.02 -11.10
C ALA A 348 0.96 11.24 -11.90
N ASN A 349 0.68 10.39 -12.90
CA ASN A 349 -0.61 10.39 -13.62
C ASN A 349 -1.81 10.08 -12.70
N ALA A 350 -1.64 9.17 -11.72
CA ALA A 350 -2.66 8.89 -10.71
C ALA A 350 -2.91 10.08 -9.77
N PHE A 351 -1.86 10.81 -9.38
CA PHE A 351 -1.94 12.05 -8.60
C PHE A 351 -2.77 13.12 -9.33
N PHE A 352 -2.42 13.44 -10.58
CA PHE A 352 -3.17 14.38 -11.43
C PHE A 352 -4.50 13.81 -11.95
N CYS A 353 -4.87 12.59 -11.56
CA CYS A 353 -6.15 11.95 -11.87
C CYS A 353 -6.44 11.80 -13.37
N THR A 354 -5.42 11.54 -14.19
CA THR A 354 -5.52 11.52 -15.65
C THR A 354 -6.11 10.23 -16.23
N PHE A 355 -6.09 9.10 -15.50
CA PHE A 355 -6.49 7.81 -16.05
C PHE A 355 -7.99 7.78 -16.44
N PRO A 356 -8.31 7.57 -17.73
CA PRO A 356 -9.69 7.60 -18.23
C PRO A 356 -10.51 6.39 -17.75
N ARG A 357 -11.85 6.50 -17.80
CA ARG A 357 -12.84 5.48 -17.35
C ARG A 357 -12.82 5.10 -15.86
N ARG A 358 -11.73 5.37 -15.13
CA ARG A 358 -11.53 5.05 -13.69
C ARG A 358 -12.24 5.98 -12.71
N ASN A 359 -12.74 7.14 -13.17
CA ASN A 359 -13.40 8.15 -12.33
C ASN A 359 -14.93 7.95 -12.19
N SER A 360 -15.44 6.75 -12.48
CA SER A 360 -16.86 6.42 -12.43
C SER A 360 -17.07 4.92 -12.24
N ARG A 361 -18.20 4.49 -11.68
CA ARG A 361 -18.65 3.08 -11.66
C ARG A 361 -19.09 2.63 -13.06
N SER A 362 -18.19 2.71 -14.04
CA SER A 362 -18.40 2.18 -15.38
C SER A 362 -18.40 0.65 -15.35
N LYS A 363 -19.16 0.01 -16.24
CA LYS A 363 -19.19 -1.46 -16.37
C LYS A 363 -17.86 -2.09 -16.82
N GLU A 364 -16.85 -1.27 -17.12
CA GLU A 364 -15.56 -1.70 -17.65
C GLU A 364 -14.53 -1.99 -16.54
N TYR A 365 -14.45 -1.12 -15.52
CA TYR A 365 -13.45 -1.21 -14.45
C TYR A 365 -14.08 -1.35 -13.05
N TRP A 366 -15.34 -1.80 -12.95
CA TRP A 366 -16.07 -1.96 -11.67
C TRP A 366 -15.40 -2.97 -10.71
N ASN A 367 -14.66 -3.92 -11.28
CA ASN A 367 -13.89 -5.00 -10.66
C ASN A 367 -12.41 -4.63 -10.42
N TYR A 368 -12.03 -3.35 -10.59
CA TYR A 368 -10.67 -2.85 -10.34
C TYR A 368 -10.67 -1.80 -9.21
N PRO A 369 -9.58 -1.64 -8.44
CA PRO A 369 -9.51 -0.63 -7.39
C PRO A 369 -9.44 0.82 -7.92
N ASP A 370 -9.75 1.79 -7.07
CA ASP A 370 -9.58 3.23 -7.35
C ASP A 370 -8.09 3.57 -7.53
N ILE A 371 -7.65 3.90 -8.75
CA ILE A 371 -6.27 4.32 -9.04
C ILE A 371 -6.04 5.83 -8.90
N ASN A 372 -6.96 6.68 -9.39
CA ASN A 372 -6.80 8.14 -9.35
C ASN A 372 -6.94 8.69 -7.93
N PHE A 373 -6.11 9.67 -7.56
CA PHE A 373 -5.90 10.12 -6.18
C PHE A 373 -6.95 11.14 -5.69
N VAL A 374 -7.99 11.47 -6.46
CA VAL A 374 -9.02 12.45 -6.04
C VAL A 374 -9.55 12.17 -4.63
N ARG A 375 -9.81 10.89 -4.32
CA ARG A 375 -10.33 10.48 -3.00
C ARG A 375 -9.33 10.66 -1.85
N LEU A 376 -8.06 10.97 -2.13
CA LEU A 376 -7.05 11.35 -1.15
C LEU A 376 -7.12 12.86 -0.83
N PHE A 377 -7.60 13.67 -1.77
CA PHE A 377 -7.77 15.13 -1.61
C PHE A 377 -9.07 15.51 -0.87
N GLU A 378 -10.04 14.58 -0.80
CA GLU A 378 -11.32 14.72 -0.07
C GLU A 378 -11.16 14.74 1.47
N SER A 379 -11.86 15.66 2.13
CA SER A 379 -12.03 15.88 3.59
C SER A 379 -10.78 16.28 4.38
N SER A 380 -10.94 17.23 5.32
CA SER A 380 -9.88 17.72 6.22
C SER A 380 -9.49 16.74 7.35
N SER A 381 -9.68 15.43 7.15
CA SER A 381 -9.34 14.42 8.15
C SER A 381 -7.82 14.32 8.33
N SER A 382 -7.33 14.34 9.57
CA SER A 382 -5.90 14.22 9.91
C SER A 382 -5.21 13.04 9.23
N ARG A 383 -5.91 11.90 9.08
CA ARG A 383 -5.42 10.72 8.36
C ARG A 383 -5.05 11.01 6.90
N LYS A 384 -5.78 11.91 6.22
CA LYS A 384 -5.49 12.34 4.84
C LYS A 384 -4.22 13.17 4.79
N ILE A 385 -4.03 14.05 5.77
CA ILE A 385 -2.83 14.88 5.90
C ILE A 385 -1.59 14.03 6.10
N GLU A 386 -1.64 13.04 6.99
CA GLU A 386 -0.50 12.13 7.21
C GLU A 386 -0.23 11.24 5.98
N LYS A 387 -1.27 10.79 5.25
CA LYS A 387 -1.09 10.14 3.95
C LYS A 387 -0.41 11.05 2.92
N LEU A 388 -0.83 12.32 2.83
CA LEU A 388 -0.26 13.30 1.90
C LEU A 388 1.22 13.53 2.20
N LYS A 389 1.63 13.68 3.47
CA LYS A 389 3.05 13.71 3.86
C LYS A 389 3.83 12.50 3.32
N THR A 390 3.32 11.29 3.53
CA THR A 390 4.00 10.06 3.09
C THR A 390 4.11 9.97 1.56
N ILE A 391 3.06 10.37 0.83
CA ILE A 391 3.03 10.37 -0.64
C ILE A 391 3.91 11.47 -1.24
N MET A 392 3.91 12.69 -0.69
CA MET A 392 4.80 13.76 -1.15
C MET A 392 6.27 13.40 -0.89
N CYS A 393 6.59 12.80 0.26
CA CYS A 393 7.95 12.34 0.56
C CYS A 393 8.48 11.31 -0.46
N TYR A 394 7.61 10.48 -1.04
CA TYR A 394 7.97 9.64 -2.19
C TYR A 394 8.27 10.48 -3.43
N PHE A 395 7.36 11.38 -3.83
CA PHE A 395 7.56 12.23 -5.01
C PHE A 395 8.83 13.07 -4.92
N GLU A 396 9.10 13.72 -3.78
CA GLU A 396 10.38 14.40 -3.50
C GLU A 396 11.59 13.48 -3.75
N SER A 397 11.56 12.29 -3.16
CA SER A 397 12.69 11.35 -3.22
C SER A 397 13.02 10.92 -4.64
N ILE A 398 12.00 10.72 -5.49
CA ILE A 398 12.18 10.27 -6.88
C ILE A 398 12.48 11.41 -7.87
N THR A 399 12.07 12.65 -7.60
CA THR A 399 12.44 13.82 -8.42
C THR A 399 13.85 14.30 -8.10
N GLU A 400 14.23 14.33 -6.82
CA GLU A 400 15.63 14.52 -6.39
C GLU A 400 16.57 13.47 -7.03
N ARG A 401 16.18 12.19 -6.98
CA ARG A 401 17.00 11.07 -7.45
C ARG A 401 16.15 9.92 -7.99
N MET A 402 16.01 9.87 -9.32
CA MET A 402 15.26 8.82 -10.01
C MET A 402 15.78 7.41 -9.64
N PRO A 403 14.93 6.51 -9.09
CA PRO A 403 15.31 5.14 -8.79
C PRO A 403 15.67 4.32 -10.04
N THR A 404 16.63 3.40 -9.90
CA THR A 404 17.30 2.73 -11.03
C THR A 404 17.01 1.23 -11.15
N GLY A 405 16.04 0.72 -10.39
CA GLY A 405 15.67 -0.69 -10.39
C GLY A 405 14.38 -1.02 -11.14
N LEU A 406 13.97 -2.27 -10.96
CA LEU A 406 12.72 -2.83 -11.47
C LEU A 406 11.78 -3.23 -10.33
N VAL A 407 10.49 -3.30 -10.64
CA VAL A 407 9.45 -3.94 -9.81
C VAL A 407 8.75 -5.00 -10.66
N THR A 408 8.51 -6.18 -10.09
CA THR A 408 7.68 -7.24 -10.69
C THR A 408 6.36 -7.33 -9.94
N PHE A 409 5.25 -7.32 -10.67
CA PHE A 409 3.91 -7.60 -10.15
C PHE A 409 3.42 -8.91 -10.79
N THR A 410 3.09 -9.92 -9.98
CA THR A 410 2.68 -11.25 -10.45
C THR A 410 1.33 -11.60 -9.84
N ARG A 411 0.27 -11.62 -10.65
CA ARG A 411 -0.96 -12.33 -10.26
C ARG A 411 -0.67 -13.81 -10.38
N LYS A 412 -0.93 -14.56 -9.31
CA LYS A 412 -0.76 -16.01 -9.27
C LYS A 412 -2.08 -16.65 -8.85
N ARG A 413 -2.54 -17.61 -9.63
CA ARG A 413 -3.68 -18.47 -9.34
C ARG A 413 -3.24 -19.84 -8.84
N LEU A 414 -3.92 -20.34 -7.81
CA LEU A 414 -3.82 -21.74 -7.36
C LEU A 414 -4.60 -22.63 -8.33
N GLY A 415 -3.90 -23.56 -8.99
CA GLY A 415 -4.51 -24.51 -9.93
C GLY A 415 -5.33 -25.59 -9.22
N LYS A 416 -4.65 -26.55 -8.57
CA LYS A 416 -5.28 -27.55 -7.71
C LYS A 416 -4.87 -27.28 -6.25
N PRO A 417 -5.82 -27.18 -5.30
CA PRO A 417 -5.48 -27.04 -3.88
C PRO A 417 -4.92 -28.36 -3.30
N PRO A 418 -4.15 -28.30 -2.19
CA PRO A 418 -3.74 -29.49 -1.45
C PRO A 418 -4.94 -30.30 -0.94
N ASP A 419 -4.79 -31.63 -0.85
CA ASP A 419 -5.69 -32.44 -0.02
C ASP A 419 -5.23 -32.35 1.43
N TRP A 420 -5.66 -31.27 2.08
CA TRP A 420 -5.36 -30.94 3.47
C TRP A 420 -5.57 -32.10 4.43
N LYS A 421 -6.60 -32.94 4.20
CA LYS A 421 -6.93 -34.07 5.09
C LYS A 421 -5.92 -35.21 4.97
N SER A 422 -5.35 -35.41 3.78
CA SER A 422 -4.36 -36.44 3.52
C SER A 422 -2.92 -36.06 3.91
N SER A 423 -2.63 -34.76 4.10
CA SER A 423 -1.25 -34.28 4.20
C SER A 423 -0.49 -34.86 5.39
N GLN A 424 0.63 -35.53 5.08
CA GLN A 424 1.58 -36.09 6.03
C GLN A 424 2.72 -35.10 6.39
N ILE A 425 2.65 -33.86 5.90
CA ILE A 425 3.60 -32.80 6.23
C ILE A 425 3.46 -32.44 7.72
N ARG A 426 4.57 -32.05 8.37
CA ARG A 426 4.59 -31.55 9.76
C ARG A 426 4.88 -30.06 9.78
N LEU A 427 4.50 -29.38 10.86
CA LEU A 427 4.74 -27.94 11.01
C LEU A 427 6.25 -27.61 10.92
N THR A 428 6.55 -26.53 10.19
CA THR A 428 7.89 -25.95 9.99
C THR A 428 8.34 -25.11 11.21
N LYS A 429 9.53 -24.50 11.17
CA LYS A 429 10.01 -23.65 12.27
C LYS A 429 9.09 -22.44 12.47
N LEU A 430 8.91 -22.04 13.73
CA LEU A 430 8.18 -20.85 14.14
C LEU A 430 9.11 -19.94 14.97
N HIS A 431 9.32 -18.71 14.50
CA HIS A 431 9.61 -17.58 15.38
C HIS A 431 8.30 -16.84 15.65
N ILE A 432 8.05 -16.44 16.90
CA ILE A 432 6.89 -15.61 17.23
C ILE A 432 7.25 -14.55 18.27
N THR A 433 6.80 -13.31 18.04
CA THR A 433 7.19 -12.13 18.82
C THR A 433 6.01 -11.19 19.04
N CYS A 434 5.97 -10.53 20.19
CA CYS A 434 5.03 -9.44 20.47
C CYS A 434 5.58 -8.05 20.13
N GLU A 435 6.86 -7.94 19.81
CA GLU A 435 7.52 -6.73 19.32
C GLU A 435 7.96 -6.87 17.86
N GLY A 436 8.23 -5.74 17.20
CA GLY A 436 8.66 -5.69 15.79
C GLY A 436 7.52 -5.61 14.77
N THR A 437 7.91 -5.50 13.49
CA THR A 437 7.00 -5.33 12.33
C THR A 437 7.30 -6.33 11.21
N ILE A 438 6.36 -6.50 10.28
CA ILE A 438 6.55 -7.39 9.12
C ILE A 438 7.57 -6.78 8.13
N GLU A 439 7.57 -5.47 8.01
CA GLU A 439 8.39 -4.68 7.09
C GLU A 439 9.84 -4.52 7.55
N ASP A 440 10.08 -4.17 8.83
CA ASP A 440 11.42 -3.92 9.37
C ASP A 440 12.12 -5.24 9.77
N ASP A 441 11.55 -5.99 10.72
CA ASP A 441 12.18 -7.21 11.26
C ASP A 441 12.06 -8.42 10.31
N GLY A 442 11.05 -8.40 9.45
CA GLY A 442 10.82 -9.39 8.39
C GLY A 442 11.60 -9.15 7.10
N TYR A 443 12.63 -8.28 7.07
CA TYR A 443 13.42 -8.02 5.85
C TYR A 443 13.90 -9.31 5.15
N GLY A 444 13.83 -9.34 3.82
CA GLY A 444 14.21 -10.52 3.02
C GLY A 444 13.28 -11.75 3.15
N MET A 445 12.28 -11.74 4.04
CA MET A 445 11.24 -12.77 4.08
C MET A 445 10.16 -12.50 3.02
N LEU A 446 9.28 -13.49 2.80
CA LEU A 446 8.00 -13.23 2.13
C LEU A 446 7.07 -12.51 3.11
N GLN A 447 6.89 -11.22 2.90
CA GLN A 447 6.13 -10.33 3.79
C GLN A 447 4.65 -10.33 3.40
N VAL A 448 3.76 -10.62 4.35
CA VAL A 448 2.33 -10.73 4.08
C VAL A 448 1.63 -9.38 4.21
N ASP A 449 0.92 -9.01 3.15
CA ASP A 449 -0.04 -7.91 3.12
C ASP A 449 -1.45 -8.45 3.42
N PHE A 450 -2.10 -7.90 4.44
CA PHE A 450 -3.42 -8.33 4.93
C PHE A 450 -4.55 -7.73 4.09
N ALA A 451 -4.49 -8.04 2.80
CA ALA A 451 -5.13 -7.28 1.75
C ALA A 451 -6.67 -7.26 1.78
N ASN A 452 -7.23 -6.30 1.05
CA ASN A 452 -8.56 -6.42 0.46
C ASN A 452 -8.48 -7.19 -0.86
N GLN A 453 -9.58 -7.83 -1.28
CA GLN A 453 -9.66 -8.41 -2.64
C GLN A 453 -9.36 -7.34 -3.72
N PHE A 454 -9.74 -6.08 -3.46
CA PHE A 454 -9.30 -4.90 -4.22
C PHE A 454 -7.98 -4.36 -3.65
N VAL A 455 -6.85 -4.96 -4.07
CA VAL A 455 -5.50 -4.74 -3.53
C VAL A 455 -5.14 -3.28 -3.23
N GLY A 456 -4.50 -3.03 -2.09
CA GLY A 456 -4.25 -1.70 -1.54
C GLY A 456 -5.47 -1.04 -0.90
N GLY A 457 -6.57 -1.78 -0.74
CA GLY A 457 -7.79 -1.40 -0.02
C GLY A 457 -8.22 0.06 -0.21
N GLY A 458 -8.28 0.79 0.89
CA GLY A 458 -8.61 2.20 0.97
C GLY A 458 -7.43 3.17 0.85
N VAL A 459 -6.29 2.78 0.25
CA VAL A 459 -5.07 3.61 0.26
C VAL A 459 -5.28 4.97 -0.41
N THR A 460 -5.92 5.00 -1.58
CA THR A 460 -6.31 6.23 -2.28
C THR A 460 -7.54 6.92 -1.66
N SER A 461 -8.12 6.40 -0.57
CA SER A 461 -9.29 6.96 0.12
C SER A 461 -9.11 7.05 1.65
N SER A 462 -9.91 6.34 2.45
CA SER A 462 -10.04 6.55 3.91
C SER A 462 -9.48 5.44 4.80
N GLY A 463 -9.05 4.31 4.24
CA GLY A 463 -8.41 3.21 4.98
C GLY A 463 -6.99 3.58 5.42
N LEU A 464 -6.55 3.09 6.58
CA LEU A 464 -5.21 3.35 7.15
C LEU A 464 -4.78 2.23 8.12
N VAL A 465 -5.11 0.98 7.80
CA VAL A 465 -4.66 -0.23 8.50
C VAL A 465 -3.44 -0.82 7.79
N GLN A 466 -3.01 -2.04 8.15
CA GLN A 466 -1.73 -2.62 7.70
C GLN A 466 -1.50 -2.57 6.18
N GLU A 467 -2.51 -2.94 5.36
CA GLU A 467 -2.46 -2.85 3.89
C GLU A 467 -2.18 -1.41 3.42
N GLU A 468 -3.01 -0.44 3.82
CA GLU A 468 -2.83 0.94 3.35
C GLU A 468 -1.55 1.58 3.88
N ILE A 469 -1.17 1.31 5.14
CA ILE A 469 0.10 1.76 5.71
C ILE A 469 1.26 1.25 4.85
N ARG A 470 1.23 -0.03 4.45
CA ARG A 470 2.28 -0.61 3.63
C ARG A 470 2.34 0.00 2.24
N PHE A 471 1.19 0.19 1.59
CA PHE A 471 1.09 0.89 0.31
C PHE A 471 1.49 2.37 0.39
N LEU A 472 1.50 3.01 1.57
CA LEU A 472 1.97 4.38 1.75
C LEU A 472 3.48 4.47 1.95
N ILE A 473 4.10 3.55 2.71
CA ILE A 473 5.57 3.57 2.90
C ILE A 473 6.34 2.95 1.72
N ASN A 474 5.68 2.12 0.92
CA ASN A 474 6.13 1.60 -0.38
C ASN A 474 5.15 2.01 -1.51
N PRO A 475 5.05 3.30 -1.93
CA PRO A 475 4.04 3.76 -2.91
C PRO A 475 4.02 3.05 -4.26
N GLU A 476 5.12 2.42 -4.64
CA GLU A 476 5.23 1.59 -5.84
C GLU A 476 4.19 0.44 -5.86
N LEU A 477 3.71 -0.01 -4.69
CA LEU A 477 2.59 -0.95 -4.56
C LEU A 477 1.28 -0.38 -5.12
N ILE A 478 1.03 0.94 -5.02
CA ILE A 478 -0.21 1.59 -5.47
C ILE A 478 -0.42 1.41 -6.98
N ALA A 479 0.66 1.30 -7.77
CA ALA A 479 0.56 1.06 -9.21
C ALA A 479 -0.14 -0.27 -9.55
N SER A 480 -0.11 -1.28 -8.67
CA SER A 480 -0.85 -2.54 -8.87
C SER A 480 -2.36 -2.33 -9.10
N ARG A 481 -2.94 -1.27 -8.50
CA ARG A 481 -4.36 -0.90 -8.62
C ARG A 481 -4.74 -0.48 -10.04
N LEU A 482 -3.77 -0.07 -10.86
CA LEU A 482 -4.01 0.31 -12.25
C LEU A 482 -4.40 -0.92 -13.09
N PHE A 483 -3.79 -2.08 -12.86
CA PHE A 483 -3.90 -3.26 -13.74
C PHE A 483 -4.36 -4.54 -13.05
N THR A 484 -4.50 -4.59 -11.72
CA THR A 484 -4.94 -5.81 -11.01
C THR A 484 -6.45 -5.79 -10.77
N GLU A 485 -7.16 -6.77 -11.33
CA GLU A 485 -8.58 -7.03 -11.02
C GLU A 485 -8.72 -7.59 -9.59
N ALA A 486 -9.90 -7.51 -8.98
CA ALA A 486 -10.19 -8.12 -7.69
C ALA A 486 -9.70 -9.59 -7.59
N LEU A 487 -9.17 -9.98 -6.43
CA LEU A 487 -8.62 -11.32 -6.19
C LEU A 487 -9.72 -12.35 -5.90
N ASP A 488 -9.85 -13.37 -6.78
CA ASP A 488 -10.65 -14.56 -6.54
C ASP A 488 -10.17 -15.33 -5.30
N ASP A 489 -11.02 -16.18 -4.71
CA ASP A 489 -10.69 -17.08 -3.58
C ASP A 489 -9.41 -17.93 -3.76
N ASN A 490 -9.00 -18.19 -5.01
CA ASN A 490 -7.81 -18.98 -5.36
C ASN A 490 -6.64 -18.14 -5.89
N ASP A 491 -6.74 -16.81 -5.92
CA ASP A 491 -5.72 -15.91 -6.47
C ASP A 491 -4.97 -15.14 -5.36
N CYS A 492 -3.73 -14.73 -5.66
CA CYS A 492 -2.98 -13.74 -4.89
C CYS A 492 -2.20 -12.80 -5.84
N LEU A 493 -1.79 -11.65 -5.32
CA LEU A 493 -0.84 -10.76 -6.00
C LEU A 493 0.49 -10.77 -5.23
N ILE A 494 1.58 -11.09 -5.92
CA ILE A 494 2.94 -11.05 -5.40
C ILE A 494 3.63 -9.83 -6.03
N ILE A 495 4.27 -9.00 -5.22
CA ILE A 495 5.06 -7.86 -5.69
C ILE A 495 6.49 -8.03 -5.20
N THR A 496 7.46 -7.99 -6.12
CA THR A 496 8.89 -8.09 -5.80
C THR A 496 9.62 -6.84 -6.29
N GLY A 497 10.36 -6.18 -5.39
CA GLY A 497 11.29 -5.13 -5.77
C GLY A 497 10.98 -3.72 -5.29
N THR A 498 9.84 -3.52 -4.61
CA THR A 498 9.41 -2.19 -4.14
C THR A 498 10.33 -1.63 -3.07
N GLU A 499 10.61 -0.35 -3.17
CA GLU A 499 11.50 0.41 -2.28
C GLU A 499 10.72 1.14 -1.17
N GLN A 500 11.29 1.25 0.03
CA GLN A 500 10.68 1.95 1.17
C GLN A 500 11.16 3.42 1.24
N TYR A 501 10.22 4.35 1.14
CA TYR A 501 10.51 5.79 1.04
C TYR A 501 10.21 6.57 2.32
N SER A 502 9.37 6.02 3.21
CA SER A 502 8.96 6.70 4.45
C SER A 502 9.00 5.78 5.66
N LYS A 503 9.16 6.43 6.82
CA LYS A 503 8.95 5.87 8.15
C LYS A 503 7.63 6.40 8.70
N TYR A 504 7.03 5.66 9.63
CA TYR A 504 5.81 6.07 10.31
C TYR A 504 5.85 5.75 11.80
N THR A 505 4.84 6.20 12.55
CA THR A 505 4.51 5.73 13.91
C THR A 505 3.00 5.58 14.04
N GLY A 506 2.54 4.83 15.05
CA GLY A 506 1.11 4.63 15.32
C GLY A 506 0.36 3.81 14.26
N TYR A 507 -0.98 3.78 14.32
CA TYR A 507 -1.81 2.92 13.49
C TYR A 507 -3.24 3.47 13.34
N ALA A 508 -3.88 3.30 12.18
CA ALA A 508 -5.26 3.73 11.90
C ALA A 508 -5.57 5.21 12.21
N GLN A 509 -6.00 5.53 13.43
CA GLN A 509 -6.29 6.90 13.87
C GLN A 509 -5.06 7.62 14.45
N THR A 510 -4.03 6.88 14.87
CA THR A 510 -2.78 7.42 15.44
C THR A 510 -1.60 7.35 14.47
N TYR A 511 -1.82 6.92 13.22
CA TYR A 511 -0.78 6.92 12.18
C TYR A 511 -0.23 8.34 11.99
N GLN A 512 1.09 8.47 12.00
CA GLN A 512 1.82 9.70 11.69
C GLN A 512 3.00 9.39 10.78
N TRP A 513 3.28 10.26 9.81
CA TRP A 513 4.52 10.19 9.05
C TRP A 513 5.69 10.66 9.92
N SER A 514 6.76 9.86 10.00
CA SER A 514 7.89 10.09 10.92
C SER A 514 9.24 10.37 10.25
N GLY A 515 9.23 10.60 8.93
CA GLY A 515 10.39 11.03 8.14
C GLY A 515 10.69 10.15 6.93
N ARG A 516 11.63 10.61 6.09
CA ARG A 516 12.13 9.84 4.93
C ARG A 516 12.85 8.57 5.37
N HIS A 517 12.68 7.50 4.61
CA HIS A 517 13.43 6.24 4.75
C HIS A 517 14.56 6.19 3.72
N HIS A 518 15.66 5.50 4.04
CA HIS A 518 16.77 5.27 3.11
C HIS A 518 16.97 3.76 2.95
N ASP A 519 16.33 3.20 1.93
CA ASP A 519 16.25 1.75 1.76
C ASP A 519 17.64 1.18 1.42
N ALA A 520 18.19 0.41 2.36
CA ALA A 520 19.47 -0.27 2.23
C ALA A 520 19.33 -1.72 1.71
N THR A 521 18.11 -2.21 1.48
CA THR A 521 17.83 -3.59 1.08
C THR A 521 18.59 -3.91 -0.21
N PRO A 522 19.35 -5.02 -0.28
CA PRO A 522 20.10 -5.39 -1.47
C PRO A 522 19.19 -5.56 -2.69
N ARG A 523 19.79 -5.58 -3.88
CA ARG A 523 19.06 -5.81 -5.14
C ARG A 523 19.48 -7.11 -5.79
N ASP A 524 18.51 -7.82 -6.35
CA ASP A 524 18.70 -9.09 -7.06
C ASP A 524 19.35 -8.92 -8.45
N ALA A 525 19.53 -10.02 -9.18
CA ALA A 525 20.09 -9.99 -10.54
C ALA A 525 19.26 -9.13 -11.50
N TRP A 526 17.93 -9.04 -11.32
CA TRP A 526 17.01 -8.22 -12.10
C TRP A 526 16.94 -6.76 -11.61
N GLN A 527 17.79 -6.36 -10.66
CA GLN A 527 17.85 -5.03 -10.04
C GLN A 527 16.60 -4.65 -9.21
N ARG A 528 15.79 -5.64 -8.82
CA ARG A 528 14.66 -5.47 -7.88
C ARG A 528 15.21 -5.46 -6.45
N ARG A 529 14.67 -4.66 -5.53
CA ARG A 529 14.97 -4.81 -4.08
C ARG A 529 14.63 -6.24 -3.62
N CYS A 530 15.37 -6.80 -2.66
CA CYS A 530 15.09 -8.11 -2.04
C CYS A 530 13.89 -8.07 -1.07
N THR A 531 12.81 -7.41 -1.50
CA THR A 531 11.54 -7.23 -0.80
C THR A 531 10.48 -7.99 -1.59
N GLU A 532 10.01 -9.14 -1.08
CA GLU A 532 8.90 -9.92 -1.66
C GLU A 532 7.67 -9.74 -0.78
N ILE A 533 6.64 -9.06 -1.30
CA ILE A 533 5.36 -8.81 -0.62
C ILE A 533 4.28 -9.66 -1.28
N VAL A 534 3.35 -10.23 -0.50
CA VAL A 534 2.19 -10.94 -1.05
C VAL A 534 0.88 -10.48 -0.44
N ALA A 535 0.01 -9.94 -1.30
CA ALA A 535 -1.36 -9.58 -0.98
C ALA A 535 -2.23 -10.84 -0.99
N ILE A 536 -2.77 -11.19 0.18
CA ILE A 536 -3.79 -12.22 0.35
C ILE A 536 -4.94 -11.66 1.19
N ASP A 537 -6.14 -11.61 0.62
CA ASP A 537 -7.33 -11.16 1.31
C ASP A 537 -7.93 -12.25 2.20
N ALA A 538 -8.32 -11.90 3.42
CA ALA A 538 -9.09 -12.78 4.31
C ALA A 538 -10.60 -12.55 4.13
N LEU A 539 -11.42 -13.56 4.47
CA LEU A 539 -12.86 -13.36 4.56
C LEU A 539 -13.23 -12.47 5.75
N GLN A 540 -14.20 -11.57 5.56
CA GLN A 540 -14.82 -10.83 6.65
C GLN A 540 -15.93 -11.70 7.29
N PHE A 541 -15.81 -11.94 8.60
CA PHE A 541 -16.76 -12.67 9.42
C PHE A 541 -17.55 -11.72 10.32
N ARG A 542 -18.87 -11.61 10.07
CA ARG A 542 -19.79 -10.84 10.94
C ARG A 542 -20.28 -11.67 12.13
N ASN A 543 -20.18 -13.00 12.03
CA ASN A 543 -20.50 -13.96 13.08
C ASN A 543 -19.27 -14.84 13.35
N PHE A 544 -18.81 -14.85 14.60
CA PHE A 544 -17.57 -15.50 15.01
C PHE A 544 -17.53 -17.02 14.75
N LEU A 545 -18.67 -17.70 14.70
CA LEU A 545 -18.72 -19.15 14.48
C LEU A 545 -18.54 -19.57 13.01
N GLU A 546 -18.80 -18.68 12.05
CA GLU A 546 -18.80 -19.03 10.62
C GLU A 546 -17.41 -19.43 10.09
N GLN A 547 -16.35 -18.82 10.61
CA GLN A 547 -14.97 -19.10 10.21
C GLN A 547 -14.53 -20.55 10.47
N PHE A 548 -15.16 -21.24 11.43
CA PHE A 548 -14.89 -22.64 11.73
C PHE A 548 -15.58 -23.60 10.76
N HIS A 549 -16.50 -23.14 9.91
CA HIS A 549 -17.15 -23.99 8.92
C HIS A 549 -16.11 -24.56 7.93
N PRO A 550 -16.11 -25.88 7.60
CA PRO A 550 -15.05 -26.50 6.81
C PRO A 550 -14.77 -25.82 5.46
N CYS A 551 -15.80 -25.32 4.76
CA CYS A 551 -15.62 -24.57 3.52
C CYS A 551 -14.86 -23.24 3.71
N LYS A 552 -15.07 -22.57 4.86
CA LYS A 552 -14.38 -21.31 5.20
C LYS A 552 -12.94 -21.59 5.63
N ILE A 553 -12.71 -22.63 6.43
CA ILE A 553 -11.35 -23.13 6.74
C ILE A 553 -10.57 -23.46 5.44
N ASN A 554 -11.17 -24.22 4.53
CA ASN A 554 -10.54 -24.58 3.26
C ASN A 554 -10.20 -23.36 2.40
N ARG A 555 -11.10 -22.38 2.33
CA ARG A 555 -10.87 -21.13 1.59
C ARG A 555 -9.63 -20.40 2.12
N GLU A 556 -9.56 -20.19 3.43
CA GLU A 556 -8.47 -19.43 4.04
C GLU A 556 -7.13 -20.19 4.00
N LEU A 557 -7.14 -21.52 4.11
CA LEU A 557 -5.97 -22.37 3.86
C LEU A 557 -5.48 -22.28 2.42
N ASN A 558 -6.39 -22.41 1.43
CA ASN A 558 -6.06 -22.33 0.01
C ASN A 558 -5.51 -20.95 -0.38
N LYS A 559 -6.11 -19.87 0.13
CA LYS A 559 -5.67 -18.49 -0.07
C LYS A 559 -4.26 -18.26 0.48
N ALA A 560 -3.99 -18.65 1.72
CA ALA A 560 -2.66 -18.56 2.32
C ALA A 560 -1.63 -19.41 1.57
N TYR A 561 -1.96 -20.65 1.21
CA TYR A 561 -1.11 -21.54 0.42
C TYR A 561 -0.80 -20.97 -0.97
N CYS A 562 -1.79 -20.34 -1.62
CA CYS A 562 -1.56 -19.62 -2.88
C CYS A 562 -0.54 -18.50 -2.69
N GLY A 563 -0.65 -17.73 -1.60
CA GLY A 563 0.32 -16.71 -1.22
C GLY A 563 1.75 -17.26 -1.03
N PHE A 564 1.90 -18.36 -0.28
CA PHE A 564 3.21 -18.81 0.22
C PHE A 564 3.97 -19.74 -0.74
N ALA A 565 3.26 -20.62 -1.47
CA ALA A 565 3.88 -21.65 -2.30
C ALA A 565 4.60 -21.07 -3.54
N ARG A 566 5.74 -21.64 -3.91
CA ARG A 566 6.45 -21.41 -5.18
C ARG A 566 6.85 -22.78 -5.76
N PRO A 567 5.96 -23.50 -6.48
CA PRO A 567 6.19 -24.90 -6.88
C PRO A 567 7.40 -25.16 -7.78
N GLU A 568 7.93 -24.11 -8.41
CA GLU A 568 9.07 -24.14 -9.34
C GLU A 568 10.43 -23.88 -8.63
N VAL A 569 10.43 -23.62 -7.32
CA VAL A 569 11.59 -23.21 -6.51
C VAL A 569 11.87 -24.25 -5.42
N GLN A 570 13.14 -24.57 -5.13
CA GLN A 570 13.48 -25.57 -4.13
C GLN A 570 13.18 -25.07 -2.71
N LYS A 571 12.82 -25.97 -1.78
CA LYS A 571 12.46 -25.60 -0.40
C LYS A 571 13.60 -24.91 0.33
N GLU A 572 14.83 -25.24 -0.03
CA GLU A 572 16.09 -24.69 0.45
C GLU A 572 16.19 -23.20 0.09
N GLU A 573 15.65 -22.82 -1.07
CA GLU A 573 15.70 -21.47 -1.65
C GLU A 573 14.53 -20.56 -1.21
N LEU A 574 13.55 -21.12 -0.48
CA LEU A 574 12.40 -20.35 0.02
C LEU A 574 12.74 -19.67 1.34
N ALA A 575 12.67 -18.34 1.37
CA ALA A 575 12.69 -17.56 2.59
C ALA A 575 11.54 -17.94 3.55
N ALA A 576 11.63 -17.56 4.82
CA ALA A 576 10.49 -17.65 5.74
C ALA A 576 9.32 -16.74 5.31
N VAL A 577 8.15 -16.95 5.91
CA VAL A 577 6.99 -16.05 5.79
C VAL A 577 6.96 -15.10 6.99
N ALA A 578 7.03 -13.79 6.77
CA ALA A 578 6.80 -12.77 7.78
C ALA A 578 5.32 -12.35 7.76
N THR A 579 4.57 -12.71 8.81
CA THR A 579 3.12 -12.51 8.89
C THR A 579 2.66 -12.21 10.32
N GLY A 580 1.35 -12.11 10.54
CA GLY A 580 0.75 -11.91 11.85
C GLY A 580 -0.76 -12.13 11.81
N ASN A 581 -1.50 -11.24 12.48
CA ASN A 581 -2.95 -11.32 12.74
C ASN A 581 -3.85 -11.07 11.49
N TRP A 582 -3.56 -11.79 10.40
CA TRP A 582 -4.24 -11.73 9.10
C TRP A 582 -5.76 -11.90 9.23
N GLY A 583 -6.53 -10.90 8.79
CA GLY A 583 -7.99 -10.89 8.83
C GLY A 583 -8.62 -10.78 10.22
N CYS A 584 -7.85 -10.56 11.30
CA CYS A 584 -8.35 -10.59 12.67
C CYS A 584 -8.91 -9.25 13.18
N GLY A 585 -8.59 -8.13 12.51
CA GLY A 585 -9.06 -6.79 12.87
C GLY A 585 -10.47 -6.51 12.36
N VAL A 586 -10.60 -5.57 11.40
CA VAL A 586 -11.88 -5.15 10.78
C VAL A 586 -12.64 -6.31 10.09
N PHE A 587 -11.96 -7.43 9.83
CA PHE A 587 -12.54 -8.63 9.23
C PHE A 587 -12.99 -9.70 10.26
N GLY A 588 -12.77 -9.50 11.56
CA GLY A 588 -13.40 -10.30 12.63
C GLY A 588 -12.91 -11.74 12.83
N GLY A 589 -11.83 -12.17 12.15
CA GLY A 589 -11.25 -13.49 12.33
C GLY A 589 -10.64 -13.73 13.71
N ASP A 590 -10.63 -14.98 14.16
CA ASP A 590 -9.99 -15.41 15.40
C ASP A 590 -8.47 -15.55 15.21
N THR A 591 -7.69 -14.89 16.06
CA THR A 591 -6.21 -14.87 15.95
C THR A 591 -5.57 -16.24 16.15
N ARG A 592 -6.15 -17.12 16.98
CA ARG A 592 -5.60 -18.45 17.27
C ARG A 592 -5.91 -19.43 16.13
N LEU A 593 -7.11 -19.36 15.56
CA LEU A 593 -7.41 -20.06 14.30
C LEU A 593 -6.50 -19.54 13.17
N LYS A 594 -6.42 -18.23 12.96
CA LYS A 594 -5.65 -17.62 11.85
C LYS A 594 -4.15 -17.87 11.94
N ALA A 595 -3.56 -17.90 13.13
CA ALA A 595 -2.17 -18.33 13.31
C ALA A 595 -2.00 -19.80 12.90
N LEU A 596 -2.87 -20.69 13.35
CA LEU A 596 -2.80 -22.12 13.04
C LEU A 596 -2.99 -22.40 11.54
N LEU A 597 -3.97 -21.76 10.86
CA LEU A 597 -4.16 -21.91 9.42
C LEU A 597 -2.94 -21.44 8.61
N GLN A 598 -2.29 -20.34 9.02
CA GLN A 598 -1.09 -19.85 8.35
C GLN A 598 0.11 -20.79 8.56
N MET A 599 0.29 -21.37 9.76
CA MET A 599 1.33 -22.38 10.00
C MET A 599 1.12 -23.65 9.16
N LEU A 600 -0.14 -24.12 9.03
CA LEU A 600 -0.46 -25.26 8.15
C LEU A 600 -0.15 -24.96 6.68
N ALA A 601 -0.56 -23.78 6.19
CA ALA A 601 -0.33 -23.37 4.81
C ALA A 601 1.16 -23.13 4.50
N ALA A 602 1.93 -22.58 5.46
CA ALA A 602 3.37 -22.38 5.32
C ALA A 602 4.14 -23.71 5.32
N ALA A 603 3.75 -24.65 6.19
CA ALA A 603 4.34 -25.99 6.24
C ALA A 603 4.11 -26.76 4.92
N GLU A 604 2.87 -26.77 4.41
CA GLU A 604 2.53 -27.37 3.12
C GLU A 604 3.27 -26.68 1.95
N ALA A 605 3.51 -25.37 2.05
CA ALA A 605 4.32 -24.59 1.10
C ALA A 605 5.84 -24.77 1.28
N GLY A 606 6.31 -25.49 2.30
CA GLY A 606 7.73 -25.72 2.58
C GLY A 606 8.49 -24.51 3.15
N ARG A 607 7.80 -23.55 3.78
CA ARG A 607 8.38 -22.35 4.40
C ARG A 607 8.26 -22.36 5.92
N ASP A 608 9.27 -21.83 6.59
CA ASP A 608 9.23 -21.47 8.02
C ASP A 608 8.43 -20.16 8.23
N VAL A 609 8.04 -19.86 9.47
CA VAL A 609 7.19 -18.70 9.82
C VAL A 609 7.86 -17.79 10.85
N ALA A 610 7.84 -16.48 10.59
CA ALA A 610 7.99 -15.42 11.58
C ALA A 610 6.62 -14.75 11.79
N TYR A 611 6.09 -14.83 13.01
CA TYR A 611 4.76 -14.33 13.35
C TYR A 611 4.85 -13.14 14.32
N PHE A 612 4.28 -12.01 13.93
CA PHE A 612 4.22 -10.78 14.71
C PHE A 612 2.82 -10.63 15.31
N THR A 613 2.71 -10.59 16.64
CA THR A 613 1.41 -10.47 17.34
C THR A 613 1.00 -9.03 17.64
N PHE A 614 1.86 -8.05 17.35
CA PHE A 614 1.63 -6.61 17.49
C PHE A 614 1.22 -6.19 18.92
N GLY A 615 2.04 -6.55 19.91
CA GLY A 615 1.86 -6.24 21.32
C GLY A 615 1.15 -7.32 22.16
N ASP A 616 0.50 -8.30 21.54
CA ASP A 616 -0.21 -9.38 22.27
C ASP A 616 0.76 -10.51 22.68
N SER A 617 1.34 -10.37 23.88
CA SER A 617 2.22 -11.39 24.49
C SER A 617 1.48 -12.66 24.92
N GLN A 618 0.16 -12.60 25.18
CA GLN A 618 -0.63 -13.79 25.48
C GLN A 618 -0.86 -14.63 24.23
N LEU A 619 -1.18 -13.99 23.09
CA LEU A 619 -1.27 -14.68 21.81
C LEU A 619 0.07 -15.28 21.39
N MET A 620 1.18 -14.55 21.59
CA MET A 620 2.54 -15.07 21.34
C MET A 620 2.77 -16.37 22.13
N THR A 621 2.46 -16.34 23.43
CA THR A 621 2.61 -17.49 24.33
C THR A 621 1.67 -18.64 23.92
N ASP A 622 0.40 -18.38 23.64
CA ASP A 622 -0.59 -19.40 23.27
C ASP A 622 -0.25 -20.09 21.94
N VAL A 623 0.16 -19.32 20.93
CA VAL A 623 0.52 -19.82 19.60
C VAL A 623 1.86 -20.57 19.64
N HIS A 624 2.84 -20.09 20.41
CA HIS A 624 4.07 -20.85 20.66
C HIS A 624 3.76 -22.20 21.33
N ASN A 625 2.94 -22.19 22.40
CA ASN A 625 2.62 -23.40 23.14
C ASN A 625 1.91 -24.46 22.30
N ILE A 626 0.96 -24.07 21.42
CA ILE A 626 0.29 -25.04 20.54
C ILE A 626 1.21 -25.57 19.45
N HIS A 627 2.10 -24.73 18.89
CA HIS A 627 3.09 -25.15 17.89
C HIS A 627 4.09 -26.14 18.50
N SER A 628 4.67 -25.82 19.66
CA SER A 628 5.56 -26.70 20.42
C SER A 628 4.88 -28.03 20.79
N PHE A 629 3.62 -27.99 21.23
CA PHE A 629 2.87 -29.20 21.59
C PHE A 629 2.60 -30.12 20.38
N LEU A 630 2.16 -29.55 19.26
CA LEU A 630 1.89 -30.29 18.03
C LEU A 630 3.16 -30.87 17.40
N THR A 631 4.26 -30.12 17.39
CA THR A 631 5.55 -30.58 16.86
C THR A 631 6.18 -31.68 17.73
N LEU A 632 6.17 -31.54 19.06
CA LEU A 632 6.64 -32.58 19.99
C LEU A 632 5.83 -33.88 19.87
N ASN A 633 4.51 -33.78 19.72
CA ASN A 633 3.65 -34.94 19.47
C ASN A 633 3.64 -35.41 17.99
N ASN A 634 4.54 -34.87 17.15
CA ASN A 634 4.77 -35.28 15.76
C ASN A 634 3.54 -35.13 14.82
N ILE A 635 2.55 -34.33 15.22
CA ILE A 635 1.24 -34.22 14.55
C ILE A 635 1.37 -33.57 13.16
N THR A 636 0.72 -34.18 12.17
CA THR A 636 0.73 -33.75 10.77
C THR A 636 -0.32 -32.68 10.45
N VAL A 637 -0.14 -32.00 9.32
CA VAL A 637 -1.09 -31.03 8.75
C VAL A 637 -2.49 -31.65 8.60
N GLY A 638 -2.59 -32.90 8.15
CA GLY A 638 -3.86 -33.61 8.01
C GLY A 638 -4.54 -33.97 9.33
N GLU A 639 -3.77 -34.30 10.36
CA GLU A 639 -4.31 -34.54 11.70
C GLU A 639 -4.81 -33.24 12.35
N VAL A 640 -4.05 -32.13 12.26
CA VAL A 640 -4.53 -30.81 12.73
C VAL A 640 -5.78 -30.39 11.97
N TYR A 641 -5.80 -30.55 10.64
CA TYR A 641 -6.99 -30.28 9.83
C TYR A 641 -8.19 -31.14 10.26
N GLY A 642 -7.97 -32.43 10.55
CA GLY A 642 -8.98 -33.30 11.14
C GLY A 642 -9.51 -32.80 12.48
N LEU A 643 -8.65 -32.30 13.37
CA LEU A 643 -9.04 -31.70 14.64
C LEU A 643 -9.85 -30.40 14.46
N LEU A 644 -9.56 -29.59 13.43
CA LEU A 644 -10.38 -28.43 13.07
C LEU A 644 -11.80 -28.86 12.64
N GLN A 645 -11.91 -29.89 11.80
CA GLN A 645 -13.21 -30.44 11.39
C GLN A 645 -14.01 -31.02 12.58
N GLN A 646 -13.32 -31.69 13.52
CA GLN A 646 -13.93 -32.21 14.74
C GLN A 646 -14.40 -31.07 15.67
N TYR A 647 -13.59 -30.02 15.86
CA TYR A 647 -13.95 -28.85 16.67
C TYR A 647 -15.21 -28.16 16.12
N TYR A 648 -15.26 -27.93 14.80
CA TYR A 648 -16.48 -27.43 14.17
C TYR A 648 -17.68 -28.34 14.46
N SER A 649 -17.54 -29.64 14.24
CA SER A 649 -18.66 -30.60 14.28
C SER A 649 -19.18 -30.87 15.69
N SER A 650 -18.32 -30.77 16.72
CA SER A 650 -18.65 -31.12 18.11
C SER A 650 -18.80 -29.91 19.05
N VAL A 651 -18.22 -28.76 18.70
CA VAL A 651 -18.25 -27.54 19.54
C VAL A 651 -18.97 -26.38 18.84
N CYS A 652 -18.68 -26.09 17.57
CA CYS A 652 -19.25 -24.90 16.90
C CYS A 652 -20.65 -25.12 16.32
N LYS A 653 -20.92 -26.28 15.71
CA LYS A 653 -22.15 -26.53 14.92
C LYS A 653 -23.44 -26.48 15.75
N SER A 654 -23.36 -26.85 17.03
CA SER A 654 -24.45 -26.82 18.02
C SER A 654 -24.34 -25.66 19.01
N CYS A 655 -23.43 -24.70 18.77
CA CYS A 655 -23.21 -23.55 19.64
C CYS A 655 -24.33 -22.52 19.44
N HIS A 656 -25.11 -22.26 20.50
CA HIS A 656 -26.20 -21.27 20.50
C HIS A 656 -25.74 -19.89 21.03
N SER A 657 -24.56 -19.82 21.65
CA SER A 657 -23.90 -18.60 22.12
C SER A 657 -23.01 -17.99 21.03
N ARG A 658 -22.63 -16.70 21.18
CA ARG A 658 -21.78 -15.98 20.20
C ARG A 658 -20.34 -16.49 20.11
N ARG A 659 -19.88 -17.25 21.10
CA ARG A 659 -18.55 -17.88 21.18
C ARG A 659 -18.69 -19.22 21.91
N PRO A 660 -17.94 -20.26 21.51
CA PRO A 660 -18.01 -21.56 22.15
C PRO A 660 -17.37 -21.55 23.55
N ASP A 661 -17.91 -22.37 24.46
CA ASP A 661 -17.46 -22.44 25.85
C ASP A 661 -16.09 -23.13 26.01
N VAL A 662 -15.67 -23.90 25.00
CA VAL A 662 -14.35 -24.53 24.90
C VAL A 662 -13.57 -23.88 23.77
N SER A 663 -12.39 -23.32 24.06
CA SER A 663 -11.54 -22.71 23.02
C SER A 663 -10.93 -23.76 22.08
N LEU A 664 -10.55 -23.33 20.87
CA LEU A 664 -9.93 -24.19 19.86
C LEU A 664 -8.68 -24.91 20.39
N TYR A 665 -7.77 -24.18 21.03
CA TYR A 665 -6.54 -24.77 21.55
C TYR A 665 -6.84 -25.70 22.74
N SER A 666 -7.75 -25.32 23.64
CA SER A 666 -8.22 -26.18 24.74
C SER A 666 -8.81 -27.51 24.24
N PHE A 667 -9.50 -27.49 23.10
CA PHE A 667 -10.00 -28.69 22.44
C PHE A 667 -8.86 -29.52 21.84
N ILE A 668 -7.94 -28.92 21.07
CA ILE A 668 -6.79 -29.62 20.46
C ILE A 668 -5.93 -30.31 21.53
N TYR A 669 -5.57 -29.61 22.62
CA TYR A 669 -4.82 -30.21 23.74
C TYR A 669 -5.55 -31.43 24.34
N ARG A 670 -6.88 -31.38 24.46
CA ARG A 670 -7.68 -32.48 25.01
C ARG A 670 -7.71 -33.69 24.07
N GLN A 671 -7.95 -33.48 22.78
CA GLN A 671 -8.04 -34.56 21.81
C GLN A 671 -6.69 -35.26 21.62
N VAL A 672 -5.60 -34.50 21.39
CA VAL A 672 -4.27 -35.10 21.17
C VAL A 672 -3.79 -35.88 22.39
N ARG A 673 -4.01 -35.38 23.62
CA ARG A 673 -3.69 -36.12 24.86
C ARG A 673 -4.53 -37.39 25.07
N SER A 674 -5.61 -37.58 24.32
CA SER A 674 -6.42 -38.81 24.36
C SER A 674 -6.03 -39.84 23.29
N LEU A 675 -5.12 -39.50 22.37
CA LEU A 675 -4.63 -40.43 21.36
C LEU A 675 -3.65 -41.45 21.97
N PRO A 676 -3.78 -42.75 21.65
CA PRO A 676 -2.83 -43.76 22.11
C PRO A 676 -1.40 -43.47 21.60
N GLY A 677 -0.48 -43.17 22.52
CA GLY A 677 0.94 -42.93 22.21
C GLY A 677 1.41 -41.48 22.33
N ALA A 678 0.51 -40.52 22.62
CA ALA A 678 0.92 -39.17 23.02
C ALA A 678 1.81 -39.19 24.29
N ARG A 679 2.74 -38.23 24.40
CA ARG A 679 3.65 -38.05 25.54
C ARG A 679 3.66 -36.60 26.02
#